data_AF-A0A818Z0A0-F1
#
_entry.id   AF-A0A818Z0A0-F1
#
_cell.length_a   1.000
_cell.length_b   1.000
_cell.length_c   1.000
_cell.angle_alpha   90.00
_cell.angle_beta   90.00
_cell.angle_gamma   90.00
#
_symmetry.space_group_name_H-M   'P 1'
#
loop_
_entity.id
_entity.type
_entity.pdbx_description
1 polymer ?
#
loop_
_entity_poly.entity_id
_entity_poly.type
_entity_poly.pdbx_seq_one_letter_code
_entity_poly.pdbx_strand_id
1 'polypeptide(L)'
;MVIAFVKISNLQSTKRVLSDDGRDKIDQQLTNEYPHFVENVHTIQSNKKLDVGQMISLVAWLKYYAQMYAFALNNDSREDILSDLNKFLTNTDTPFCSTLKLFIVKQILQICKLKLEDLRDIYVNRNLLWIKPFFQRSRDQQTTNVRQTIIPPMPLFQCRPQFLRIRQVFNNTDRNNQLRKIIQECNHTQELSYAFLCWFIEYYSRFTQPNTEIDADFIRIIQHDFGQDLIKSFTSFGHRFLIDLCSNFSEKSYFRLHSTMLPDDIHKRLLALNIVAVFISFKAQSEITLLGNILFDNQRQMPNSYVQHLSTICLPGLTISNIIISQMIYVRTRVQERLDQRIYEKFKVDYGKFIYQCSKECPWMFYFEDCGAPTTKSICSLCQKEIGAKGYNDLIVRDPPQLRIPNPDAFQKIDKYINQENQTIRFGYHDVKNINESSLGDKPDHLNRPVSFRFIHFLTHGLLQFLHDRNYLTDDDLKIRLKIPTNTHFRDHFENDYDLLCQTSIDPQQCYIWLYKLLNHLVDDEFTKKTVDNEITEYKKAHAEFIQKQQSLESFIDELFENEEHYPLLNFFNITTFHTSNPLDEFILKIQNLPFAEKTYPVSTYLLKRLDDYTNIQHLYPIITFSNYLIEKLNHRIKRIDAVQTKMIYYLTQDADQDITKKLFEDFLDAWYALTLKEVRYGCQTPKFEHVVSIVVSIV
;
A
#
# COMPACT_ATOMS: atom_id res chain seq x y z
N MET A 1 -23.38 21.25 20.61
CA MET A 1 -22.72 20.09 19.99
C MET A 1 -23.44 19.60 18.72
N VAL A 2 -24.66 19.05 18.80
CA VAL A 2 -25.41 18.55 17.62
C VAL A 2 -25.67 19.62 16.57
N ILE A 3 -26.01 20.85 16.97
CA ILE A 3 -26.26 21.97 16.04
C ILE A 3 -24.98 22.40 15.30
N ALA A 4 -23.82 22.37 15.95
CA ALA A 4 -22.54 22.68 15.33
C ALA A 4 -22.11 21.55 14.35
N PHE A 5 -22.31 20.30 14.74
CA PHE A 5 -22.05 19.13 13.89
C PHE A 5 -22.95 19.10 12.65
N VAL A 6 -24.23 19.47 12.81
CA VAL A 6 -25.20 19.57 11.69
C VAL A 6 -24.88 20.77 10.79
N LYS A 7 -24.44 21.92 11.34
CA LYS A 7 -24.01 23.07 10.51
C LYS A 7 -22.71 22.78 9.75
N ILE A 8 -21.75 22.09 10.36
CA ILE A 8 -20.50 21.64 9.71
C ILE A 8 -20.82 20.62 8.59
N SER A 9 -21.70 19.65 8.85
CA SER A 9 -22.15 18.67 7.85
C SER A 9 -22.94 19.30 6.69
N ASN A 10 -23.74 20.35 6.95
CA ASN A 10 -24.53 21.03 5.92
C ASN A 10 -23.70 21.95 4.99
N LEU A 11 -22.61 22.55 5.49
CA LEU A 11 -21.65 23.28 4.64
C LEU A 11 -20.73 22.33 3.85
N GLN A 12 -20.45 21.14 4.38
CA GLN A 12 -19.57 20.14 3.75
C GLN A 12 -20.28 19.24 2.72
N SER A 13 -21.62 19.18 2.73
CA SER A 13 -22.42 18.34 1.82
C SER A 13 -22.93 19.05 0.56
N THR A 14 -22.53 20.29 0.29
CA THR A 14 -23.24 21.10 -0.70
C THR A 14 -22.36 21.72 -1.78
N LYS A 15 -22.34 21.03 -2.94
CA LYS A 15 -22.33 21.67 -4.28
C LYS A 15 -23.43 22.76 -4.44
N ARG A 16 -24.35 22.91 -3.46
CA ARG A 16 -25.48 23.86 -3.46
C ARG A 16 -25.22 25.24 -2.82
N VAL A 17 -24.07 25.49 -2.17
CA VAL A 17 -23.73 26.85 -1.66
C VAL A 17 -23.02 27.70 -2.75
N LEU A 18 -22.80 27.13 -3.94
CA LEU A 18 -22.12 27.75 -5.09
C LEU A 18 -23.05 28.59 -6.00
N SER A 19 -24.07 29.25 -5.45
CA SER A 19 -24.84 30.29 -6.13
C SER A 19 -24.54 31.65 -5.50
N ASP A 20 -24.72 32.76 -6.22
CA ASP A 20 -24.44 34.12 -5.72
C ASP A 20 -25.14 34.43 -4.37
N ASP A 21 -26.33 33.86 -4.12
CA ASP A 21 -27.04 33.89 -2.83
C ASP A 21 -26.27 33.31 -1.62
N GLY A 22 -25.20 32.54 -1.85
CA GLY A 22 -24.36 31.93 -0.83
C GLY A 22 -23.29 32.87 -0.28
N ARG A 23 -22.84 33.86 -1.06
CA ARG A 23 -21.78 34.80 -0.67
C ARG A 23 -22.28 35.80 0.38
N ASP A 24 -23.42 36.44 0.11
CA ASP A 24 -24.04 37.40 1.03
C ASP A 24 -24.38 36.75 2.39
N LYS A 25 -24.77 35.47 2.38
CA LYS A 25 -25.03 34.70 3.61
C LYS A 25 -23.78 34.38 4.42
N ILE A 26 -22.63 34.15 3.75
CA ILE A 26 -21.36 33.89 4.43
C ILE A 26 -20.84 35.19 5.04
N ASP A 27 -20.90 36.30 4.31
CA ASP A 27 -20.44 37.60 4.77
C ASP A 27 -21.32 38.11 5.94
N GLN A 28 -22.65 37.98 5.84
CA GLN A 28 -23.56 38.29 6.94
C GLN A 28 -23.30 37.42 8.19
N GLN A 29 -22.98 36.14 8.01
CA GLN A 29 -22.64 35.27 9.14
C GLN A 29 -21.28 35.62 9.76
N LEU A 30 -20.27 35.96 8.96
CA LEU A 30 -18.99 36.44 9.48
C LEU A 30 -19.20 37.70 10.33
N THR A 31 -19.97 38.67 9.83
CA THR A 31 -20.25 39.91 10.56
C THR A 31 -21.01 39.67 11.87
N ASN A 32 -22.06 38.83 11.86
CA ASN A 32 -22.86 38.55 13.05
C ASN A 32 -22.09 37.78 14.13
N GLU A 33 -21.23 36.85 13.72
CA GLU A 33 -20.54 35.93 14.64
C GLU A 33 -19.15 36.44 15.06
N TYR A 34 -18.67 37.55 14.49
CA TYR A 34 -17.35 38.12 14.81
C TYR A 34 -17.11 38.42 16.30
N PRO A 35 -18.06 38.99 17.06
CA PRO A 35 -17.87 39.20 18.50
C PRO A 35 -17.63 37.88 19.25
N HIS A 36 -18.35 36.82 18.87
CA HIS A 36 -18.20 35.49 19.45
C HIS A 36 -16.86 34.85 19.06
N PHE A 37 -16.37 35.13 17.85
CA PHE A 37 -15.04 34.70 17.43
C PHE A 37 -13.94 35.30 18.29
N VAL A 38 -13.96 36.61 18.52
CA VAL A 38 -12.99 37.29 19.38
C VAL A 38 -13.06 36.76 20.82
N GLU A 39 -14.26 36.61 21.37
CA GLU A 39 -14.47 36.07 22.72
C GLU A 39 -13.98 34.61 22.86
N ASN A 40 -14.26 33.76 21.88
CA ASN A 40 -13.84 32.35 21.91
C ASN A 40 -12.32 32.20 21.79
N VAL A 41 -11.66 33.02 20.96
CA VAL A 41 -10.19 33.07 20.86
C VAL A 41 -9.58 33.48 22.20
N HIS A 42 -10.10 34.56 22.82
CA HIS A 42 -9.63 34.99 24.13
C HIS A 42 -9.91 33.98 25.24
N THR A 43 -11.02 33.26 25.16
CA THR A 43 -11.38 32.21 26.13
C THR A 43 -10.34 31.08 26.11
N ILE A 44 -9.94 30.61 24.93
CA ILE A 44 -8.87 29.61 24.78
C ILE A 44 -7.52 30.15 25.26
N GLN A 45 -7.20 31.42 24.96
CA GLN A 45 -5.93 32.04 25.38
C GLN A 45 -5.85 32.29 26.91
N SER A 46 -6.98 32.49 27.57
CA SER A 46 -7.03 32.91 28.99
C SER A 46 -6.64 31.83 30.00
N ASN A 47 -6.26 30.61 29.56
CA ASN A 47 -5.87 29.46 30.40
C ASN A 47 -6.85 29.14 31.55
N LYS A 48 -8.11 29.55 31.44
CA LYS A 48 -9.17 29.11 32.37
C LYS A 48 -9.31 27.59 32.24
N LYS A 49 -9.46 26.87 33.35
CA LYS A 49 -9.75 25.43 33.34
C LYS A 49 -11.10 25.19 32.67
N LEU A 50 -11.07 24.96 31.36
CA LEU A 50 -12.20 24.58 30.55
C LEU A 50 -12.41 23.07 30.68
N ASP A 51 -13.67 22.64 30.77
CA ASP A 51 -14.00 21.22 30.66
C ASP A 51 -13.72 20.70 29.25
N VAL A 52 -13.46 19.40 29.11
CA VAL A 52 -13.14 18.74 27.83
C VAL A 52 -14.25 18.98 26.79
N GLY A 53 -15.52 18.93 27.18
CA GLY A 53 -16.64 19.19 26.28
C GLY A 53 -16.72 20.64 25.80
N GLN A 54 -16.33 21.59 26.66
CA GLN A 54 -16.24 23.01 26.32
C GLN A 54 -15.09 23.27 25.34
N MET A 55 -13.92 22.68 25.58
CA MET A 55 -12.77 22.77 24.68
C MET A 55 -13.09 22.25 23.27
N ILE A 56 -13.69 21.06 23.17
CA ILE A 56 -14.08 20.47 21.87
C ILE A 56 -15.06 21.40 21.14
N SER A 57 -16.02 21.97 21.86
CA SER A 57 -17.04 22.85 21.27
C SER A 57 -16.44 24.17 20.76
N LEU A 58 -15.55 24.78 21.54
CA LEU A 58 -14.85 26.01 21.17
C LEU A 58 -13.96 25.80 19.95
N VAL A 59 -13.18 24.70 19.95
CA VAL A 59 -12.30 24.34 18.83
C VAL A 59 -13.11 24.07 17.56
N ALA A 60 -14.19 23.30 17.64
CA ALA A 60 -15.04 23.01 16.48
C ALA A 60 -15.68 24.28 15.89
N TRP A 61 -16.15 25.19 16.74
CA TRP A 61 -16.75 26.46 16.31
C TRP A 61 -15.71 27.40 15.68
N LEU A 62 -14.51 27.51 16.29
CA LEU A 62 -13.43 28.34 15.74
C LEU A 62 -12.91 27.80 14.40
N LYS A 63 -12.84 26.47 14.27
CA LYS A 63 -12.51 25.81 13.00
C LYS A 63 -13.53 26.15 11.92
N TYR A 64 -14.82 26.10 12.25
CA TYR A 64 -15.91 26.48 11.35
C TYR A 64 -15.79 27.94 10.90
N TYR A 65 -15.63 28.87 11.84
CA TYR A 65 -15.53 30.30 11.55
C TYR A 65 -14.29 30.63 10.69
N ALA A 66 -13.14 30.02 10.99
CA ALA A 66 -11.92 30.19 10.22
C ALA A 66 -12.02 29.61 8.79
N GLN A 67 -12.77 28.52 8.60
CA GLN A 67 -13.05 27.97 7.27
C GLN A 67 -13.93 28.90 6.44
N MET A 68 -14.94 29.54 7.05
CA MET A 68 -15.74 30.57 6.38
C MET A 68 -14.90 31.78 5.97
N TYR A 69 -14.00 32.22 6.84
CA TYR A 69 -13.07 33.31 6.52
C TYR A 69 -12.13 32.95 5.37
N ALA A 70 -11.57 31.74 5.35
CA ALA A 70 -10.76 31.25 4.24
C ALA A 70 -11.52 31.25 2.90
N PHE A 71 -12.80 30.86 2.93
CA PHE A 71 -13.67 30.88 1.75
C PHE A 71 -13.97 32.30 1.26
N ALA A 72 -14.29 33.23 2.18
CA ALA A 72 -14.54 34.64 1.85
C ALA A 72 -13.29 35.32 1.29
N LEU A 73 -12.11 35.02 1.86
CA LEU A 73 -10.81 35.48 1.36
C LEU A 73 -10.52 34.96 -0.05
N ASN A 74 -10.87 33.71 -0.37
CA ASN A 74 -10.65 33.18 -1.72
C ASN A 74 -11.55 33.87 -2.77
N ASN A 75 -12.78 34.22 -2.40
CA ASN A 75 -13.77 34.78 -3.33
C ASN A 75 -13.73 36.31 -3.49
N ASP A 76 -12.71 37.00 -2.98
CA ASP A 76 -12.58 38.47 -3.06
C ASP A 76 -13.80 39.23 -2.52
N SER A 77 -14.39 38.76 -1.42
CA SER A 77 -15.43 39.54 -0.74
C SER A 77 -14.88 40.92 -0.33
N ARG A 78 -15.70 41.97 -0.47
CA ARG A 78 -15.32 43.38 -0.27
C ARG A 78 -15.83 43.94 1.06
N GLU A 79 -16.33 43.09 1.95
CA GLU A 79 -16.93 43.53 3.21
C GLU A 79 -15.91 44.03 4.23
N ASP A 80 -16.30 45.03 5.01
CA ASP A 80 -15.50 45.64 6.07
C ASP A 80 -15.01 44.62 7.11
N ILE A 81 -15.78 43.54 7.31
CA ILE A 81 -15.45 42.47 8.26
C ILE A 81 -14.11 41.77 7.96
N LEU A 82 -13.72 41.67 6.68
CA LEU A 82 -12.43 41.08 6.32
C LEU A 82 -11.26 41.98 6.73
N SER A 83 -11.46 43.29 6.74
CA SER A 83 -10.48 44.27 7.22
C SER A 83 -10.30 44.13 8.73
N ASP A 84 -11.40 43.95 9.47
CA ASP A 84 -11.34 43.78 10.92
C ASP A 84 -10.75 42.43 11.33
N LEU A 85 -11.06 41.35 10.61
CA LEU A 85 -10.39 40.05 10.80
C LEU A 85 -8.90 40.12 10.46
N ASN A 86 -8.52 40.83 9.39
CA ASN A 86 -7.12 41.05 9.04
C ASN A 86 -6.39 41.84 10.13
N LYS A 87 -7.01 42.90 10.69
CA LYS A 87 -6.45 43.64 11.84
C LYS A 87 -6.33 42.75 13.07
N PHE A 88 -7.35 41.97 13.39
CA PHE A 88 -7.35 41.07 14.54
C PHE A 88 -6.21 40.05 14.46
N LEU A 89 -6.07 39.36 13.32
CA LEU A 89 -4.99 38.39 13.09
C LEU A 89 -3.62 39.07 13.03
N THR A 90 -3.51 40.29 12.53
CA THR A 90 -2.24 41.03 12.50
C THR A 90 -1.81 41.48 13.90
N ASN A 91 -2.74 41.96 14.72
CA ASN A 91 -2.45 42.52 16.04
C ASN A 91 -2.34 41.46 17.15
N THR A 92 -2.85 40.25 16.91
CA THR A 92 -2.83 39.17 17.89
C THR A 92 -1.71 38.19 17.58
N ASP A 93 -0.66 38.21 18.40
CA ASP A 93 0.53 37.37 18.27
C ASP A 93 0.66 36.33 19.40
N THR A 94 -0.43 35.62 19.66
CA THR A 94 -0.44 34.50 20.62
C THR A 94 -0.19 33.18 19.89
N PRO A 95 0.37 32.15 20.55
CA PRO A 95 0.57 30.83 19.95
C PRO A 95 -0.70 30.24 19.32
N PHE A 96 -1.85 30.32 20.00
CA PHE A 96 -3.11 29.82 19.42
C PHE A 96 -3.55 30.59 18.16
N CYS A 97 -3.29 31.89 18.11
CA CYS A 97 -3.57 32.69 16.91
C CYS A 97 -2.66 32.28 15.75
N SER A 98 -1.42 31.86 16.02
CA SER A 98 -0.53 31.25 15.02
C SER A 98 -1.12 29.95 14.46
N THR A 99 -1.69 29.08 15.32
CA THR A 99 -2.42 27.88 14.88
C THR A 99 -3.59 28.23 13.95
N LEU A 100 -4.33 29.29 14.28
CA LEU A 100 -5.49 29.72 13.51
C LEU A 100 -5.09 30.31 12.14
N LYS A 101 -4.10 31.20 12.09
CA LYS A 101 -3.53 31.77 10.84
C LYS A 101 -3.10 30.65 9.90
N LEU A 102 -2.42 29.67 10.46
CA LEU A 102 -1.95 28.50 9.73
C LEU A 102 -3.10 27.65 9.17
N PHE A 103 -4.12 27.39 9.98
CA PHE A 103 -5.31 26.66 9.53
C PHE A 103 -6.00 27.37 8.37
N ILE A 104 -6.11 28.69 8.41
CA ILE A 104 -6.70 29.50 7.34
C ILE A 104 -5.89 29.35 6.04
N VAL A 105 -4.56 29.45 6.10
CA VAL A 105 -3.69 29.25 4.92
C VAL A 105 -3.88 27.85 4.33
N LYS A 106 -3.91 26.83 5.18
CA LYS A 106 -4.18 25.43 4.80
C LYS A 106 -5.52 25.29 4.07
N GLN A 107 -6.59 25.90 4.59
CA GLN A 107 -7.90 25.89 3.94
C GLN A 107 -7.88 26.59 2.58
N ILE A 108 -7.21 27.72 2.44
CA ILE A 108 -7.11 28.43 1.14
C ILE A 108 -6.39 27.55 0.11
N LEU A 109 -5.23 26.97 0.47
CA LEU A 109 -4.50 26.07 -0.42
C LEU A 109 -5.35 24.89 -0.88
N GLN A 110 -6.14 24.32 0.03
CA GLN A 110 -7.05 23.21 -0.26
C GLN A 110 -8.22 23.62 -1.17
N ILE A 111 -8.89 24.74 -0.86
CA ILE A 111 -10.03 25.25 -1.64
C ILE A 111 -9.58 25.56 -3.08
N CYS A 112 -8.39 26.13 -3.24
CA CYS A 112 -7.88 26.58 -4.53
C CYS A 112 -7.09 25.50 -5.29
N LYS A 113 -6.73 24.39 -4.64
CA LYS A 113 -5.81 23.37 -5.17
C LYS A 113 -4.47 23.96 -5.65
N LEU A 114 -3.92 24.87 -4.85
CA LEU A 114 -2.70 25.62 -5.16
C LEU A 114 -1.52 25.18 -4.29
N LYS A 115 -0.30 25.41 -4.77
CA LYS A 115 0.90 25.35 -3.93
C LYS A 115 1.07 26.67 -3.17
N LEU A 116 1.87 26.65 -2.10
CA LEU A 116 2.16 27.84 -1.30
C LEU A 116 2.86 28.95 -2.13
N GLU A 117 3.68 28.54 -3.10
CA GLU A 117 4.34 29.42 -4.05
C GLU A 117 3.33 30.19 -4.91
N ASP A 118 2.31 29.51 -5.42
CA ASP A 118 1.23 30.13 -6.20
C ASP A 118 0.39 31.08 -5.35
N LEU A 119 0.21 30.74 -4.07
CA LEU A 119 -0.54 31.56 -3.11
C LEU A 119 0.17 32.89 -2.84
N ARG A 120 1.52 32.90 -2.86
CA ARG A 120 2.30 34.14 -2.77
C ARG A 120 1.92 35.08 -3.91
N ASP A 121 1.90 34.62 -5.15
CA ASP A 121 1.63 35.50 -6.30
C ASP A 121 0.21 36.09 -6.27
N ILE A 122 -0.76 35.34 -5.73
CA ILE A 122 -2.15 35.78 -5.58
C ILE A 122 -2.29 36.82 -4.45
N TYR A 123 -1.62 36.62 -3.32
CA TYR A 123 -1.83 37.41 -2.11
C TYR A 123 -0.76 38.47 -1.84
N VAL A 124 0.35 38.50 -2.60
CA VAL A 124 1.43 39.51 -2.47
C VAL A 124 0.91 40.94 -2.64
N ASN A 125 -0.07 41.13 -3.54
CA ASN A 125 -0.66 42.43 -3.83
C ASN A 125 -1.87 42.76 -2.94
N ARG A 126 -2.31 41.83 -2.08
CA ARG A 126 -3.40 42.08 -1.13
C ARG A 126 -2.85 42.65 0.18
N ASN A 127 -3.61 43.56 0.82
CA ASN A 127 -3.25 44.20 2.10
C ASN A 127 -3.42 43.25 3.31
N LEU A 128 -3.01 41.98 3.20
CA LEU A 128 -3.02 41.01 4.30
C LEU A 128 -1.62 40.97 4.93
N LEU A 129 -1.45 41.57 6.10
CA LEU A 129 -0.13 41.66 6.74
C LEU A 129 0.26 40.37 7.45
N TRP A 130 -0.71 39.70 8.10
CA TRP A 130 -0.47 38.48 8.87
C TRP A 130 -0.03 37.28 8.03
N ILE A 131 -0.27 37.29 6.71
CA ILE A 131 0.11 36.19 5.81
C ILE A 131 1.52 36.33 5.23
N LYS A 132 2.08 37.56 5.21
CA LYS A 132 3.42 37.85 4.66
C LYS A 132 4.57 37.06 5.32
N PRO A 133 4.57 36.79 6.64
CA PRO A 133 5.60 35.97 7.28
C PRO A 133 5.76 34.57 6.66
N PHE A 134 4.68 34.01 6.08
CA PHE A 134 4.73 32.71 5.39
C PHE A 134 5.48 32.78 4.04
N PHE A 135 5.72 33.96 3.47
CA PHE A 135 6.34 34.14 2.16
C PHE A 135 7.80 34.65 2.20
N GLN A 136 8.26 35.20 3.33
CA GLN A 136 9.56 35.91 3.42
C GLN A 136 10.78 35.01 3.69
N ARG A 137 10.61 33.70 3.90
CA ARG A 137 11.72 32.78 4.29
C ARG A 137 12.57 32.20 3.13
N SER A 138 12.40 32.64 1.87
CA SER A 138 12.84 31.86 0.69
C SER A 138 13.78 32.58 -0.30
N ARG A 139 14.83 33.30 0.15
CA ARG A 139 15.86 33.85 -0.77
C ARG A 139 17.18 33.09 -0.85
N ASP A 140 17.54 32.26 0.13
CA ASP A 140 18.84 31.57 0.15
C ASP A 140 18.81 30.11 -0.34
N GLN A 141 17.71 29.64 -0.94
CA GLN A 141 17.39 28.20 -1.03
C GLN A 141 17.65 27.49 -2.38
N GLN A 142 18.18 28.15 -3.41
CA GLN A 142 18.30 27.49 -4.73
C GLN A 142 19.31 26.32 -4.79
N THR A 143 20.34 26.30 -3.94
CA THR A 143 21.24 25.13 -3.77
C THR A 143 20.72 24.11 -2.74
N THR A 144 19.76 24.52 -1.91
CA THR A 144 19.13 23.73 -0.86
C THR A 144 17.98 22.88 -1.43
N ASN A 145 17.23 23.40 -2.41
CA ASN A 145 16.06 22.76 -3.03
C ASN A 145 16.25 21.31 -3.51
N VAL A 146 17.47 20.87 -3.86
CA VAL A 146 17.72 19.47 -4.25
C VAL A 146 17.88 18.55 -3.04
N ARG A 147 18.56 18.99 -1.96
CA ARG A 147 18.59 18.25 -0.68
C ARG A 147 17.23 18.23 0.00
N GLN A 148 16.41 19.21 -0.31
CA GLN A 148 15.15 19.46 0.33
C GLN A 148 14.04 18.47 -0.03
N THR A 149 14.06 17.92 -1.24
CA THR A 149 13.11 16.91 -1.76
C THR A 149 13.63 15.47 -1.60
N ILE A 150 14.89 15.29 -1.22
CA ILE A 150 15.53 13.97 -1.15
C ILE A 150 15.68 13.57 0.31
N ILE A 151 14.99 12.51 0.71
CA ILE A 151 15.05 12.01 2.08
C ILE A 151 16.14 10.94 2.17
N PRO A 152 17.27 11.25 2.83
CA PRO A 152 18.36 10.30 2.95
C PRO A 152 17.94 9.16 3.89
N PRO A 153 18.43 7.93 3.66
CA PRO A 153 18.24 6.84 4.59
C PRO A 153 18.87 7.19 5.94
N MET A 154 18.02 7.26 6.97
CA MET A 154 18.44 7.52 8.35
C MET A 154 18.14 6.29 9.21
N PRO A 155 19.08 5.86 10.07
CA PRO A 155 18.81 4.78 11.01
C PRO A 155 17.74 5.19 12.03
N LEU A 156 16.89 4.23 12.43
CA LEU A 156 15.89 4.42 13.51
C LEU A 156 16.53 4.86 14.83
N PHE A 157 15.72 5.36 15.77
CA PHE A 157 16.13 5.74 17.12
C PHE A 157 17.03 4.72 17.82
N GLN A 158 16.83 3.42 17.61
CA GLN A 158 17.65 2.36 18.21
C GLN A 158 19.09 2.33 17.68
N CYS A 159 19.28 2.57 16.38
CA CYS A 159 20.59 2.66 15.73
C CYS A 159 21.14 4.12 15.69
N ARG A 160 20.32 5.12 16.08
CA ARG A 160 20.68 6.55 16.11
C ARG A 160 21.90 6.83 17.01
N PRO A 161 22.07 6.23 18.21
CA PRO A 161 23.28 6.40 19.01
C PRO A 161 24.56 5.96 18.28
N GLN A 162 24.51 4.80 17.64
CA GLN A 162 25.62 4.22 16.86
C GLN A 162 25.93 5.13 15.67
N PHE A 163 24.90 5.60 14.96
CA PHE A 163 25.04 6.52 13.84
C PHE A 163 25.64 7.87 14.23
N LEU A 164 25.16 8.47 15.33
CA LEU A 164 25.71 9.72 15.85
C LEU A 164 27.16 9.54 16.30
N ARG A 165 27.51 8.40 16.91
CA ARG A 165 28.89 8.03 17.25
C ARG A 165 29.77 7.97 16.00
N ILE A 166 29.31 7.31 14.93
CA ILE A 166 30.03 7.25 13.65
C ILE A 166 30.24 8.65 13.08
N ARG A 167 29.18 9.47 13.03
CA ARG A 167 29.23 10.84 12.54
C ARG A 167 30.20 11.72 13.33
N GLN A 168 30.27 11.55 14.65
CA GLN A 168 31.23 12.25 15.50
C GLN A 168 32.67 11.83 15.20
N VAL A 169 32.94 10.55 14.97
CA VAL A 169 34.28 10.05 14.60
C VAL A 169 34.76 10.65 13.29
N PHE A 170 33.88 10.75 12.28
CA PHE A 170 34.23 11.37 11.00
C PHE A 170 34.58 12.87 11.10
N ASN A 171 34.17 13.54 12.19
CA ASN A 171 34.47 14.96 12.46
C ASN A 171 35.67 15.18 13.41
N ASN A 172 36.35 14.12 13.86
CA ASN A 172 37.43 14.20 14.86
C ASN A 172 38.83 14.27 14.23
N THR A 173 39.81 14.86 14.92
CA THR A 173 41.22 14.92 14.48
C THR A 173 41.94 13.57 14.54
N ASP A 174 41.53 12.65 15.43
CA ASP A 174 42.01 11.25 15.50
C ASP A 174 41.08 10.28 14.73
N ARG A 175 40.54 10.73 13.59
CA ARG A 175 39.54 10.01 12.79
C ARG A 175 39.95 8.57 12.49
N ASN A 176 41.20 8.36 12.06
CA ASN A 176 41.59 7.09 11.47
C ASN A 176 41.68 5.94 12.49
N ASN A 177 42.19 6.21 13.70
CA ASN A 177 42.26 5.20 14.76
C ASN A 177 40.87 4.85 15.30
N GLN A 178 40.02 5.87 15.49
CA GLN A 178 38.65 5.67 15.95
C GLN A 178 37.79 4.95 14.91
N LEU A 179 37.99 5.24 13.61
CA LEU A 179 37.29 4.55 12.53
C LEU A 179 37.69 3.08 12.46
N ARG A 180 38.98 2.77 12.59
CA ARG A 180 39.46 1.37 12.62
C ARG A 180 38.81 0.58 13.75
N LYS A 181 38.67 1.19 14.93
CA LYS A 181 37.98 0.57 16.07
C LYS A 181 36.51 0.30 15.77
N ILE A 182 35.78 1.27 15.18
CA ILE A 182 34.38 1.09 14.77
C ILE A 182 34.25 -0.05 13.75
N ILE A 183 35.13 -0.09 12.73
CA ILE A 183 35.09 -1.14 11.70
C ILE A 183 35.26 -2.52 12.35
N GLN A 184 36.19 -2.66 13.30
CA GLN A 184 36.38 -3.93 14.00
C GLN A 184 35.14 -4.33 14.81
N GLU A 185 34.50 -3.39 15.51
CA GLU A 185 33.26 -3.62 16.26
C GLU A 185 32.09 -4.03 15.36
N CYS A 186 32.04 -3.56 14.10
CA CYS A 186 30.98 -3.91 13.14
C CYS A 186 30.86 -5.44 12.94
N ASN A 187 31.94 -6.21 13.09
CA ASN A 187 31.91 -7.68 13.01
C ASN A 187 30.94 -8.35 13.99
N HIS A 188 30.61 -7.69 15.10
CA HIS A 188 29.96 -8.30 16.25
C HIS A 188 28.58 -7.70 16.54
N THR A 189 28.19 -6.64 15.85
CA THR A 189 26.95 -5.92 16.13
C THR A 189 26.29 -5.50 14.82
N GLN A 190 25.14 -6.10 14.52
CA GLN A 190 24.36 -5.81 13.33
C GLN A 190 23.93 -4.34 13.27
N GLU A 191 23.44 -3.79 14.37
CA GLU A 191 23.02 -2.39 14.49
C GLU A 191 24.14 -1.42 14.11
N LEU A 192 25.36 -1.66 14.62
CA LEU A 192 26.53 -0.85 14.33
C LEU A 192 26.96 -1.01 12.86
N SER A 193 26.98 -2.25 12.36
CA SER A 193 27.25 -2.55 10.94
C SER A 193 26.30 -1.80 10.01
N TYR A 194 25.00 -1.87 10.30
CA TYR A 194 23.97 -1.22 9.50
C TYR A 194 24.07 0.31 9.60
N ALA A 195 24.25 0.87 10.80
CA ALA A 195 24.44 2.31 10.99
C ALA A 195 25.70 2.83 10.26
N PHE A 196 26.78 2.04 10.24
CA PHE A 196 28.00 2.36 9.50
C PHE A 196 27.74 2.43 7.99
N LEU A 197 27.06 1.44 7.43
CA LEU A 197 26.70 1.43 6.01
C LEU A 197 25.72 2.55 5.64
N CYS A 198 24.72 2.81 6.48
CA CYS A 198 23.78 3.92 6.30
C CYS A 198 24.48 5.27 6.22
N TRP A 199 25.52 5.49 7.03
CA TRP A 199 26.28 6.73 6.98
C TRP A 199 26.95 6.93 5.61
N PHE A 200 27.48 5.86 4.99
CA PHE A 200 28.03 5.96 3.64
C PHE A 200 26.94 6.22 2.58
N ILE A 201 25.72 5.72 2.77
CA ILE A 201 24.60 6.06 1.88
C ILE A 201 24.15 7.52 2.08
N GLU A 202 24.12 8.03 3.31
CA GLU A 202 23.89 9.47 3.58
C GLU A 202 24.98 10.30 2.89
N TYR A 203 26.26 9.95 3.07
CA TYR A 203 27.38 10.60 2.40
C TYR A 203 27.26 10.52 0.88
N TYR A 204 26.80 9.39 0.34
CA TYR A 204 26.58 9.18 -1.09
C TYR A 204 25.56 10.15 -1.70
N SER A 205 24.53 10.55 -0.93
CA SER A 205 23.50 11.48 -1.39
C SER A 205 24.04 12.84 -1.85
N ARG A 206 25.28 13.22 -1.51
CA ARG A 206 25.94 14.44 -2.00
C ARG A 206 26.01 14.52 -3.53
N PHE A 207 26.09 13.39 -4.23
CA PHE A 207 26.20 13.37 -5.70
C PHE A 207 24.91 13.80 -6.41
N THR A 208 23.83 14.03 -5.66
CA THR A 208 22.63 14.70 -6.15
C THR A 208 22.85 16.20 -6.38
N GLN A 209 23.90 16.79 -5.80
CA GLN A 209 24.21 18.20 -5.96
C GLN A 209 25.06 18.45 -7.22
N PRO A 210 24.79 19.54 -7.96
CA PRO A 210 25.58 19.89 -9.14
C PRO A 210 27.04 20.14 -8.76
N ASN A 211 27.97 19.73 -9.64
CA ASN A 211 29.42 19.93 -9.51
C ASN A 211 30.07 19.27 -8.28
N THR A 212 29.50 18.18 -7.78
CA THR A 212 30.13 17.42 -6.68
C THR A 212 31.29 16.57 -7.19
N GLU A 213 32.50 16.85 -6.71
CA GLU A 213 33.70 16.09 -7.05
C GLU A 213 33.88 14.84 -6.19
N ILE A 214 34.56 13.84 -6.76
CA ILE A 214 34.94 12.62 -6.06
C ILE A 214 36.11 12.93 -5.12
N ASP A 215 35.95 12.60 -3.84
CA ASP A 215 37.00 12.72 -2.84
C ASP A 215 38.02 11.56 -2.98
N ALA A 216 39.06 11.79 -3.78
CA ALA A 216 40.07 10.79 -4.11
C ALA A 216 40.88 10.34 -2.87
N ASP A 217 41.13 11.24 -1.92
CA ASP A 217 41.82 10.90 -0.68
C ASP A 217 40.94 10.01 0.21
N PHE A 218 39.64 10.29 0.29
CA PHE A 218 38.71 9.44 1.02
C PHE A 218 38.57 8.06 0.40
N ILE A 219 38.52 7.96 -0.93
CA ILE A 219 38.55 6.65 -1.62
C ILE A 219 39.84 5.90 -1.30
N ARG A 220 41.00 6.56 -1.37
CA ARG A 220 42.29 5.92 -1.05
C ARG A 220 42.28 5.30 0.36
N ILE A 221 41.75 6.04 1.33
CA ILE A 221 41.65 5.59 2.72
C ILE A 221 40.76 4.34 2.85
N ILE A 222 39.57 4.34 2.22
CA ILE A 222 38.64 3.21 2.26
C ILE A 222 39.17 2.00 1.47
N GLN A 223 39.81 2.24 0.33
CA GLN A 223 40.29 1.20 -0.55
C GLN A 223 41.58 0.54 -0.02
N HIS A 224 42.52 1.32 0.52
CA HIS A 224 43.84 0.84 0.92
C HIS A 224 44.03 0.79 2.44
N ASP A 225 43.82 1.91 3.14
CA ASP A 225 44.20 2.03 4.56
C ASP A 225 43.31 1.20 5.50
N PHE A 226 42.02 1.06 5.14
CA PHE A 226 41.05 0.23 5.87
C PHE A 226 40.62 -1.04 5.12
N GLY A 227 41.18 -1.30 3.93
CA GLY A 227 40.70 -2.38 3.06
C GLY A 227 40.64 -3.75 3.74
N GLN A 228 41.70 -4.14 4.46
CA GLN A 228 41.74 -5.43 5.18
C GLN A 228 40.72 -5.51 6.33
N ASP A 229 40.58 -4.44 7.12
CA ASP A 229 39.62 -4.40 8.23
C ASP A 229 38.17 -4.42 7.71
N LEU A 230 37.90 -3.72 6.60
CA LEU A 230 36.60 -3.69 5.94
C LEU A 230 36.25 -5.04 5.30
N ILE A 231 37.19 -5.70 4.61
CA ILE A 231 36.97 -7.04 4.05
C ILE A 231 36.69 -8.05 5.16
N LYS A 232 37.40 -7.98 6.28
CA LYS A 232 37.12 -8.84 7.43
C LYS A 232 35.69 -8.62 7.94
N SER A 233 35.26 -7.35 8.02
CA SER A 233 34.00 -6.94 8.62
C SER A 233 32.78 -7.12 7.73
N PHE A 234 32.92 -6.91 6.42
CA PHE A 234 31.81 -6.88 5.48
C PHE A 234 32.00 -7.77 4.24
N THR A 235 33.07 -8.58 4.20
CA THR A 235 33.56 -9.31 3.00
C THR A 235 34.02 -8.38 1.88
N SER A 236 34.55 -8.97 0.80
CA SER A 236 34.83 -8.23 -0.44
C SER A 236 33.59 -7.60 -1.03
N PHE A 237 32.40 -8.17 -0.80
CA PHE A 237 31.12 -7.62 -1.23
C PHE A 237 30.86 -6.24 -0.59
N GLY A 238 30.85 -6.17 0.74
CA GLY A 238 30.60 -4.91 1.44
C GLY A 238 31.74 -3.90 1.30
N HIS A 239 33.00 -4.35 1.17
CA HIS A 239 34.11 -3.45 0.84
C HIS A 239 33.92 -2.78 -0.53
N ARG A 240 33.52 -3.55 -1.55
CA ARG A 240 33.21 -3.01 -2.88
C ARG A 240 32.02 -2.07 -2.86
N PHE A 241 30.97 -2.40 -2.12
CA PHE A 241 29.80 -1.54 -1.91
C PHE A 241 30.20 -0.16 -1.36
N LEU A 242 31.07 -0.11 -0.34
CA LEU A 242 31.58 1.15 0.22
C LEU A 242 32.39 1.97 -0.80
N ILE A 243 33.24 1.31 -1.59
CA ILE A 243 34.00 1.99 -2.67
C ILE A 243 33.04 2.57 -3.71
N ASP A 244 32.01 1.82 -4.10
CA ASP A 244 31.02 2.24 -5.09
C ASP A 244 30.24 3.48 -4.61
N LEU A 245 29.83 3.52 -3.34
CA LEU A 245 29.22 4.70 -2.71
C LEU A 245 30.18 5.90 -2.70
N CYS A 246 31.47 5.71 -2.44
CA CYS A 246 32.43 6.81 -2.46
C CYS A 246 32.73 7.35 -3.87
N SER A 247 32.61 6.50 -4.90
CA SER A 247 32.98 6.79 -6.30
C SER A 247 31.82 7.11 -7.24
N ASN A 248 30.59 7.10 -6.73
CA ASN A 248 29.35 7.32 -7.48
C ASN A 248 29.03 6.29 -8.57
N PHE A 249 29.47 5.05 -8.38
CA PHE A 249 29.23 3.96 -9.32
C PHE A 249 29.71 4.24 -10.75
N SER A 250 29.66 3.24 -11.62
CA SER A 250 29.98 3.42 -13.04
C SER A 250 28.84 4.12 -13.79
N GLU A 251 29.15 4.75 -14.93
CA GLU A 251 28.14 5.45 -15.76
C GLU A 251 26.98 4.56 -16.23
N LYS A 252 27.22 3.25 -16.33
CA LYS A 252 26.20 2.27 -16.76
C LYS A 252 25.39 1.71 -15.60
N SER A 253 25.75 2.01 -14.36
CA SER A 253 25.10 1.46 -13.18
C SER A 253 23.74 2.11 -12.96
N TYR A 254 22.75 1.29 -12.61
CA TYR A 254 21.44 1.77 -12.16
C TYR A 254 21.56 2.71 -10.96
N PHE A 255 22.52 2.46 -10.06
CA PHE A 255 22.65 3.15 -8.78
C PHE A 255 23.30 4.52 -8.86
N ARG A 256 23.88 4.89 -10.01
CA ARG A 256 24.55 6.18 -10.18
C ARG A 256 23.59 7.35 -10.00
N LEU A 257 24.02 8.36 -9.26
CA LEU A 257 23.27 9.59 -9.02
C LEU A 257 23.76 10.73 -9.90
N HIS A 258 22.80 11.51 -10.38
CA HIS A 258 23.01 12.73 -11.17
C HIS A 258 22.12 13.86 -10.65
N SER A 259 22.59 15.10 -10.76
CA SER A 259 21.84 16.27 -10.28
C SER A 259 20.58 16.60 -11.09
N THR A 260 20.40 15.98 -12.25
CA THR A 260 19.23 16.15 -13.13
C THR A 260 18.16 15.08 -12.96
N MET A 261 18.37 14.11 -12.06
CA MET A 261 17.38 13.05 -11.80
C MET A 261 16.18 13.57 -11.04
N LEU A 262 15.02 12.95 -11.28
CA LEU A 262 13.81 13.23 -10.51
C LEU A 262 13.95 12.72 -9.06
N PRO A 263 13.31 13.36 -8.07
CA PRO A 263 13.38 12.92 -6.68
C PRO A 263 12.97 11.46 -6.46
N ASP A 264 11.88 11.01 -7.11
CA ASP A 264 11.39 9.63 -7.00
C ASP A 264 12.42 8.60 -7.49
N ASP A 265 13.10 8.92 -8.60
CA ASP A 265 14.18 8.11 -9.16
C ASP A 265 15.37 8.00 -8.20
N ILE A 266 15.71 9.09 -7.51
CA ILE A 266 16.78 9.11 -6.52
C ILE A 266 16.37 8.30 -5.30
N HIS A 267 15.13 8.45 -4.81
CA HIS A 267 14.61 7.69 -3.67
C HIS A 267 14.62 6.19 -3.93
N LYS A 268 14.16 5.73 -5.10
CA LYS A 268 14.19 4.31 -5.51
C LYS A 268 15.61 3.73 -5.41
N ARG A 269 16.61 4.47 -5.91
CA ARG A 269 18.03 4.07 -5.85
C ARG A 269 18.57 4.03 -4.42
N LEU A 270 18.31 5.07 -3.63
CA LEU A 270 18.74 5.12 -2.22
C LEU A 270 18.08 4.02 -1.38
N LEU A 271 16.81 3.71 -1.66
CA LEU A 271 16.08 2.64 -0.99
C LEU A 271 16.66 1.27 -1.34
N ALA A 272 16.97 1.02 -2.62
CA ALA A 272 17.66 -0.19 -3.03
C ALA A 272 19.04 -0.33 -2.37
N LEU A 273 19.82 0.76 -2.25
CA LEU A 273 21.09 0.74 -1.53
C LEU A 273 20.90 0.47 -0.03
N ASN A 274 19.81 0.96 0.56
CA ASN A 274 19.49 0.68 1.96
C ASN A 274 19.10 -0.80 2.17
N ILE A 275 18.35 -1.40 1.24
CA ILE A 275 18.12 -2.86 1.23
C ILE A 275 19.47 -3.59 1.25
N VAL A 276 20.40 -3.24 0.36
CA VAL A 276 21.74 -3.86 0.31
C VAL A 276 22.48 -3.70 1.63
N ALA A 277 22.41 -2.52 2.28
CA ALA A 277 23.02 -2.29 3.59
C ALA A 277 22.43 -3.19 4.70
N VAL A 278 21.10 -3.35 4.75
CA VAL A 278 20.44 -4.28 5.68
C VAL A 278 20.97 -5.70 5.45
N PHE A 279 21.03 -6.16 4.20
CA PHE A 279 21.48 -7.52 3.89
C PHE A 279 22.95 -7.75 4.25
N ILE A 280 23.83 -6.77 4.00
CA ILE A 280 25.25 -6.85 4.43
C ILE A 280 25.33 -6.94 5.96
N SER A 281 24.50 -6.19 6.69
CA SER A 281 24.54 -6.13 8.15
C SER A 281 24.28 -7.48 8.81
N PHE A 282 23.45 -8.35 8.21
CA PHE A 282 23.14 -9.69 8.76
C PHE A 282 24.37 -10.57 8.96
N LYS A 283 25.51 -10.27 8.32
CA LYS A 283 26.79 -10.93 8.58
C LYS A 283 27.21 -10.86 10.06
N ALA A 284 26.90 -9.75 10.73
CA ALA A 284 27.32 -9.51 12.10
C ALA A 284 26.44 -10.23 13.14
N GLN A 285 25.36 -10.89 12.73
CA GLN A 285 24.54 -11.70 13.61
C GLN A 285 25.26 -13.01 14.00
N SER A 286 24.87 -13.56 15.16
CA SER A 286 25.38 -14.85 15.66
C SER A 286 24.90 -16.03 14.81
N GLU A 287 23.69 -15.94 14.25
CA GLU A 287 23.07 -16.93 13.37
C GLU A 287 22.67 -16.28 12.05
N ILE A 288 22.74 -17.04 10.95
CA ILE A 288 22.34 -16.51 9.64
C ILE A 288 20.82 -16.57 9.48
N THR A 289 20.21 -15.42 9.24
CA THR A 289 18.76 -15.33 8.97
C THR A 289 18.41 -15.79 7.56
N LEU A 290 17.13 -16.04 7.30
CA LEU A 290 16.63 -16.38 5.96
C LEU A 290 17.02 -15.32 4.91
N LEU A 291 16.93 -14.03 5.29
CA LEU A 291 17.34 -12.91 4.42
C LEU A 291 18.87 -12.83 4.31
N GLY A 292 19.60 -12.98 5.41
CA GLY A 292 21.07 -13.03 5.38
C GLY A 292 21.63 -14.13 4.48
N ASN A 293 20.93 -15.28 4.42
CA ASN A 293 21.31 -16.42 3.60
C ASN A 293 21.15 -16.17 2.09
N ILE A 294 20.53 -15.06 1.66
CA ILE A 294 20.54 -14.67 0.23
C ILE A 294 21.92 -14.16 -0.18
N LEU A 295 22.58 -13.41 0.72
CA LEU A 295 23.87 -12.76 0.42
C LEU A 295 25.08 -13.58 0.87
N PHE A 296 24.95 -14.33 1.97
CA PHE A 296 26.03 -15.11 2.57
C PHE A 296 25.69 -16.59 2.69
N ASP A 297 26.72 -17.44 2.71
CA ASP A 297 26.57 -18.86 3.02
C ASP A 297 26.45 -19.13 4.54
N ASN A 298 26.29 -20.40 4.92
CA ASN A 298 26.20 -20.83 6.32
C ASN A 298 27.45 -20.47 7.16
N GLN A 299 28.58 -20.19 6.52
CA GLN A 299 29.85 -19.74 7.13
C GLN A 299 29.98 -18.21 7.15
N ARG A 300 28.92 -17.48 6.76
CA ARG A 300 28.86 -16.02 6.66
C ARG A 300 29.88 -15.45 5.67
N GLN A 301 30.21 -16.21 4.63
CA GLN A 301 31.09 -15.81 3.53
C GLN A 301 30.30 -15.55 2.26
N MET A 302 30.91 -14.81 1.34
CA MET A 302 30.36 -14.62 0.01
C MET A 302 30.40 -15.95 -0.75
N PRO A 303 29.30 -16.39 -1.38
CA PRO A 303 29.32 -17.57 -2.23
C PRO A 303 30.26 -17.41 -3.41
N ASN A 304 30.89 -18.52 -3.84
CA ASN A 304 31.73 -18.53 -5.05
C ASN A 304 30.93 -18.26 -6.33
N SER A 305 29.65 -18.64 -6.35
CA SER A 305 28.74 -18.41 -7.46
C SER A 305 27.34 -18.12 -6.92
N TYR A 306 26.87 -16.88 -7.08
CA TYR A 306 25.55 -16.49 -6.62
C TYR A 306 24.44 -17.25 -7.34
N VAL A 307 24.55 -17.50 -8.64
CA VAL A 307 23.52 -18.30 -9.36
C VAL A 307 23.37 -19.72 -8.81
N GLN A 308 24.48 -20.38 -8.43
CA GLN A 308 24.42 -21.70 -7.81
C GLN A 308 23.87 -21.60 -6.38
N HIS A 309 24.34 -20.64 -5.60
CA HIS A 309 23.87 -20.41 -4.24
C HIS A 309 22.36 -20.16 -4.19
N LEU A 310 21.86 -19.23 -5.00
CA LEU A 310 20.43 -18.91 -5.11
C LEU A 310 19.61 -20.14 -5.49
N SER A 311 20.14 -21.04 -6.33
CA SER A 311 19.47 -22.31 -6.69
C SER A 311 19.33 -23.31 -5.54
N THR A 312 20.06 -23.10 -4.43
CA THR A 312 20.07 -23.99 -3.26
C THR A 312 19.33 -23.43 -2.04
N ILE A 313 18.84 -22.19 -2.11
CA ILE A 313 18.13 -21.53 -1.01
C ILE A 313 16.70 -21.16 -1.40
N CYS A 314 15.83 -21.06 -0.40
CA CYS A 314 14.47 -20.58 -0.58
C CYS A 314 14.49 -19.06 -0.64
N LEU A 315 14.07 -18.48 -1.77
CA LEU A 315 14.00 -17.04 -1.92
C LEU A 315 12.64 -16.53 -1.42
N PRO A 316 12.62 -15.78 -0.30
CA PRO A 316 11.37 -15.28 0.26
C PRO A 316 10.74 -14.28 -0.71
N GLY A 317 9.39 -14.28 -0.79
CA GLY A 317 8.64 -13.46 -1.74
C GLY A 317 8.51 -14.07 -3.13
N LEU A 318 9.32 -15.08 -3.49
CA LEU A 318 9.30 -15.73 -4.81
C LEU A 318 8.66 -17.13 -4.80
N THR A 319 8.10 -17.54 -3.66
CA THR A 319 7.36 -18.81 -3.58
C THR A 319 6.08 -18.70 -4.40
N ILE A 320 6.11 -19.32 -5.57
CA ILE A 320 4.92 -19.55 -6.39
C ILE A 320 3.88 -20.20 -5.48
N SER A 321 2.72 -19.55 -5.29
CA SER A 321 1.59 -20.20 -4.67
C SER A 321 1.13 -21.32 -5.59
N ASN A 322 1.69 -22.52 -5.41
CA ASN A 322 1.18 -23.68 -6.10
C ASN A 322 -0.21 -23.93 -5.54
N ILE A 323 -1.24 -23.64 -6.35
CA ILE A 323 -2.65 -23.78 -5.99
C ILE A 323 -2.97 -25.20 -5.50
N ILE A 324 -2.24 -26.20 -6.00
CA ILE A 324 -2.33 -27.60 -5.59
C ILE A 324 -1.80 -27.76 -4.16
N ILE A 325 -0.64 -27.21 -3.84
CA ILE A 325 -0.05 -27.26 -2.48
C ILE A 325 -0.95 -26.53 -1.49
N SER A 326 -1.39 -25.31 -1.81
CA SER A 326 -2.30 -24.55 -0.94
C SER A 326 -3.61 -25.31 -0.68
N GLN A 327 -4.18 -25.90 -1.73
CA GLN A 327 -5.37 -26.75 -1.62
C GLN A 327 -5.10 -28.00 -0.78
N MET A 328 -3.98 -28.69 -0.99
CA MET A 328 -3.62 -29.91 -0.26
C MET A 328 -3.38 -29.64 1.23
N ILE A 329 -2.69 -28.54 1.57
CA ILE A 329 -2.53 -28.10 2.97
C ILE A 329 -3.91 -27.79 3.56
N TYR A 330 -4.75 -27.01 2.87
CA TYR A 330 -6.10 -26.68 3.34
C TYR A 330 -6.94 -27.93 3.62
N VAL A 331 -6.99 -28.88 2.67
CA VAL A 331 -7.74 -30.13 2.81
C VAL A 331 -7.18 -30.96 3.96
N ARG A 332 -5.86 -31.09 4.08
CA ARG A 332 -5.23 -31.82 5.19
C ARG A 332 -5.60 -31.21 6.54
N THR A 333 -5.40 -29.91 6.71
CA THR A 333 -5.66 -29.20 7.97
C THR A 333 -7.13 -29.34 8.36
N ARG A 334 -8.08 -29.11 7.44
CA ARG A 334 -9.51 -29.21 7.73
C ARG A 334 -9.97 -30.63 8.06
N VAL A 335 -9.48 -31.62 7.32
CA VAL A 335 -9.82 -33.03 7.62
C VAL A 335 -9.22 -33.43 8.97
N GLN A 336 -7.99 -33.02 9.29
CA GLN A 336 -7.35 -33.27 10.59
C GLN A 336 -8.11 -32.61 11.74
N GLU A 337 -8.45 -31.32 11.64
CA GLU A 337 -9.24 -30.60 12.64
C GLU A 337 -10.57 -31.33 12.95
N ARG A 338 -11.24 -31.84 11.92
CA ARG A 338 -12.50 -32.57 12.08
C ARG A 338 -12.31 -33.96 12.72
N LEU A 339 -11.20 -34.64 12.43
CA LEU A 339 -10.82 -35.89 13.09
C LEU A 339 -10.55 -35.65 14.58
N ASP A 340 -9.79 -34.59 14.90
CA ASP A 340 -9.43 -34.23 16.28
C ASP A 340 -10.67 -33.83 17.09
N GLN A 341 -11.66 -33.19 16.46
CA GLN A 341 -12.94 -32.81 17.07
C GLN A 341 -13.96 -33.96 17.17
N ARG A 342 -13.61 -35.19 16.73
CA ARG A 342 -14.49 -36.38 16.71
C ARG A 342 -15.86 -36.14 16.08
N ILE A 343 -15.98 -35.18 15.16
CA ILE A 343 -17.26 -34.80 14.53
C ILE A 343 -17.93 -36.02 13.87
N TYR A 344 -17.13 -36.92 13.29
CA TYR A 344 -17.60 -38.09 12.56
C TYR A 344 -18.17 -39.20 13.44
N GLU A 345 -17.76 -39.31 14.71
CA GLU A 345 -18.33 -40.27 15.67
C GLU A 345 -19.77 -39.91 16.04
N LYS A 346 -20.12 -38.63 15.95
CA LYS A 346 -21.44 -38.09 16.34
C LYS A 346 -22.56 -38.42 15.36
N PHE A 347 -22.23 -38.71 14.08
CA PHE A 347 -23.21 -38.87 13.00
C PHE A 347 -23.38 -40.30 12.46
N LYS A 348 -22.70 -41.32 13.04
CA LYS A 348 -22.86 -42.77 12.70
C LYS A 348 -22.91 -43.11 11.19
N VAL A 349 -22.21 -42.36 10.36
CA VAL A 349 -22.11 -42.58 8.91
C VAL A 349 -20.64 -42.37 8.54
N ASP A 350 -20.17 -42.99 7.46
CA ASP A 350 -18.79 -42.94 6.93
C ASP A 350 -18.31 -41.52 6.50
N TYR A 351 -18.89 -40.45 7.06
CA TYR A 351 -18.45 -39.08 6.88
C TYR A 351 -16.98 -38.95 7.26
N GLY A 352 -16.21 -38.29 6.40
CA GLY A 352 -14.85 -37.86 6.71
C GLY A 352 -13.77 -38.93 6.74
N LYS A 353 -14.05 -40.18 6.34
CA LYS A 353 -13.03 -41.23 6.23
C LYS A 353 -12.14 -41.11 4.98
N PHE A 354 -12.56 -40.29 4.02
CA PHE A 354 -11.96 -40.22 2.70
C PHE A 354 -11.72 -38.78 2.27
N ILE A 355 -10.57 -38.60 1.61
CA ILE A 355 -10.26 -37.45 0.77
C ILE A 355 -10.45 -37.91 -0.68
N TYR A 356 -10.97 -37.02 -1.52
CA TYR A 356 -11.22 -37.31 -2.92
C TYR A 356 -10.21 -36.59 -3.79
N GLN A 357 -9.77 -37.24 -4.86
CA GLN A 357 -8.92 -36.65 -5.88
C GLN A 357 -9.71 -36.59 -7.19
N CYS A 358 -9.52 -35.48 -7.92
CA CYS A 358 -10.19 -35.23 -9.18
C CYS A 358 -10.04 -36.40 -10.17
N SER A 359 -8.82 -36.84 -10.44
CA SER A 359 -8.57 -38.05 -11.24
C SER A 359 -7.16 -38.57 -11.00
N LYS A 360 -6.79 -39.70 -11.60
CA LYS A 360 -5.41 -40.23 -11.52
C LYS A 360 -4.37 -39.23 -12.06
N GLU A 361 -4.74 -38.47 -13.09
CA GLU A 361 -3.88 -37.52 -13.81
C GLU A 361 -3.98 -36.09 -13.27
N CYS A 362 -5.02 -35.78 -12.48
CA CYS A 362 -5.23 -34.45 -11.92
C CYS A 362 -5.00 -34.48 -10.40
N PRO A 363 -3.97 -33.79 -9.86
CA PRO A 363 -3.61 -33.85 -8.45
C PRO A 363 -4.57 -33.10 -7.51
N TRP A 364 -5.57 -32.39 -8.05
CA TRP A 364 -6.54 -31.63 -7.26
C TRP A 364 -7.31 -32.52 -6.30
N MET A 365 -7.26 -32.21 -5.01
CA MET A 365 -7.98 -32.91 -3.95
C MET A 365 -9.11 -32.07 -3.35
N PHE A 366 -10.07 -32.73 -2.71
CA PHE A 366 -11.20 -32.09 -2.03
C PHE A 366 -11.81 -33.05 -0.99
N TYR A 367 -12.63 -32.51 -0.09
CA TYR A 367 -13.44 -33.28 0.85
C TYR A 367 -14.86 -32.73 0.87
N PHE A 368 -15.80 -33.52 1.40
CA PHE A 368 -17.19 -33.11 1.56
C PHE A 368 -17.42 -32.62 2.99
N GLU A 369 -18.02 -31.43 3.13
CA GLU A 369 -18.39 -30.91 4.45
C GLU A 369 -19.71 -31.48 4.96
N ASP A 370 -20.70 -31.63 4.07
CA ASP A 370 -22.06 -32.20 4.25
C ASP A 370 -22.61 -32.69 2.88
N CYS A 371 -23.77 -33.39 2.87
CA CYS A 371 -24.67 -33.75 1.75
C CYS A 371 -24.11 -33.97 0.32
N GLY A 372 -22.82 -34.28 0.12
CA GLY A 372 -22.22 -34.56 -1.18
C GLY A 372 -21.76 -33.35 -2.01
N ALA A 373 -21.76 -32.12 -1.45
CA ALA A 373 -21.25 -30.93 -2.16
C ALA A 373 -19.79 -30.64 -1.80
N PRO A 374 -18.85 -30.55 -2.76
CA PRO A 374 -17.46 -30.22 -2.47
C PRO A 374 -17.36 -28.75 -2.01
N THR A 375 -16.50 -28.51 -1.02
CA THR A 375 -16.40 -27.23 -0.28
C THR A 375 -16.03 -26.00 -1.08
N THR A 376 -15.44 -26.18 -2.27
CA THR A 376 -14.76 -25.05 -2.93
C THR A 376 -15.26 -24.79 -4.34
N LYS A 377 -15.49 -25.79 -5.20
CA LYS A 377 -16.11 -25.63 -6.53
C LYS A 377 -16.67 -26.99 -6.97
N SER A 378 -17.79 -27.02 -7.69
CA SER A 378 -18.27 -28.23 -8.40
C SER A 378 -17.46 -28.54 -9.66
N ILE A 379 -16.41 -27.74 -9.93
CA ILE A 379 -15.52 -27.85 -11.07
C ILE A 379 -14.09 -27.84 -10.54
N CYS A 380 -13.27 -28.77 -11.00
CA CYS A 380 -11.86 -28.83 -10.64
C CYS A 380 -11.12 -27.61 -11.20
N SER A 381 -10.44 -26.85 -10.32
CA SER A 381 -9.66 -25.67 -10.70
C SER A 381 -8.51 -25.95 -11.68
N LEU A 382 -8.06 -27.20 -11.81
CA LEU A 382 -6.95 -27.57 -12.71
C LEU A 382 -7.44 -28.02 -14.08
N CYS A 383 -8.32 -29.01 -14.13
CA CYS A 383 -8.75 -29.62 -15.39
C CYS A 383 -10.13 -29.16 -15.88
N GLN A 384 -10.78 -28.25 -15.14
CA GLN A 384 -12.09 -27.67 -15.46
C GLN A 384 -13.22 -28.71 -15.62
N LYS A 385 -13.01 -29.94 -15.15
CA LYS A 385 -14.03 -31.00 -15.16
C LYS A 385 -14.84 -30.98 -13.86
N GLU A 386 -16.09 -31.42 -13.94
CA GLU A 386 -16.98 -31.51 -12.78
C GLU A 386 -16.42 -32.43 -11.68
N ILE A 387 -16.52 -31.98 -10.43
CA ILE A 387 -16.17 -32.73 -9.22
C ILE A 387 -17.35 -32.66 -8.25
N GLY A 388 -17.59 -33.74 -7.52
CA GLY A 388 -18.70 -33.83 -6.58
C GLY A 388 -19.41 -35.17 -6.61
N ALA A 389 -20.55 -35.23 -5.92
CA ALA A 389 -21.36 -36.41 -5.76
C ALA A 389 -22.80 -36.18 -6.25
N LYS A 390 -23.41 -37.20 -6.87
CA LYS A 390 -24.84 -37.24 -7.22
C LYS A 390 -25.72 -37.52 -5.99
N GLY A 391 -25.15 -38.15 -4.97
CA GLY A 391 -25.78 -38.46 -3.68
C GLY A 391 -24.74 -38.83 -2.64
N TYR A 392 -25.16 -39.28 -1.45
CA TYR A 392 -24.22 -39.68 -0.39
C TYR A 392 -23.29 -40.81 -0.86
N ASN A 393 -21.98 -40.54 -0.88
CA ASN A 393 -20.93 -41.45 -1.35
C ASN A 393 -21.05 -41.92 -2.83
N ASP A 394 -21.97 -41.35 -3.61
CA ASP A 394 -22.13 -41.68 -5.03
C ASP A 394 -21.52 -40.56 -5.88
N LEU A 395 -20.28 -40.76 -6.33
CA LEU A 395 -19.53 -39.75 -7.09
C LEU A 395 -20.16 -39.54 -8.47
N ILE A 396 -20.06 -38.32 -8.99
CA ILE A 396 -20.43 -38.04 -10.38
C ILE A 396 -19.60 -38.96 -11.30
N VAL A 397 -20.31 -39.80 -12.06
CA VAL A 397 -19.74 -40.71 -13.07
C VAL A 397 -19.19 -39.88 -14.24
N ARG A 398 -17.88 -39.97 -14.47
CA ARG A 398 -17.17 -39.25 -15.53
C ARG A 398 -15.87 -39.95 -15.89
N ASP A 399 -15.27 -39.54 -17.01
CA ASP A 399 -13.98 -40.03 -17.50
C ASP A 399 -12.92 -38.89 -17.57
N PRO A 400 -11.75 -39.02 -16.92
CA PRO A 400 -11.36 -40.07 -15.98
C PRO A 400 -12.11 -39.98 -14.64
N PRO A 401 -12.32 -41.12 -13.96
CA PRO A 401 -13.11 -41.17 -12.74
C PRO A 401 -12.46 -40.43 -11.57
N GLN A 402 -13.30 -39.93 -10.68
CA GLN A 402 -12.90 -39.40 -9.37
C GLN A 402 -12.37 -40.53 -8.49
N LEU A 403 -11.30 -40.27 -7.75
CA LEU A 403 -10.67 -41.25 -6.87
C LEU A 403 -11.06 -40.99 -5.42
N ARG A 404 -11.51 -42.04 -4.73
CA ARG A 404 -11.76 -42.04 -3.29
C ARG A 404 -10.53 -42.59 -2.58
N ILE A 405 -9.91 -41.81 -1.71
CA ILE A 405 -8.65 -42.14 -1.04
C ILE A 405 -8.86 -42.14 0.49
N PRO A 406 -8.52 -43.21 1.22
CA PRO A 406 -8.55 -43.20 2.69
C PRO A 406 -7.67 -42.09 3.27
N ASN A 407 -8.08 -41.47 4.38
CA ASN A 407 -7.33 -40.34 4.96
C ASN A 407 -5.84 -40.60 5.21
N PRO A 408 -5.41 -41.75 5.79
CA PRO A 408 -3.99 -42.01 6.02
C PRO A 408 -3.18 -41.99 4.72
N ASP A 409 -3.70 -42.63 3.67
CA ASP A 409 -3.05 -42.70 2.35
C ASP A 409 -3.04 -41.34 1.66
N ALA A 410 -4.14 -40.58 1.81
CA ALA A 410 -4.23 -39.23 1.28
C ALA A 410 -3.25 -38.27 1.97
N PHE A 411 -3.10 -38.35 3.30
CA PHE A 411 -2.11 -37.56 4.04
C PHE A 411 -0.69 -37.90 3.63
N GLN A 412 -0.34 -39.19 3.53
CA GLN A 412 0.98 -39.60 3.03
C GLN A 412 1.23 -39.10 1.60
N LYS A 413 0.21 -39.14 0.73
CA LYS A 413 0.31 -38.64 -0.65
C LYS A 413 0.51 -37.13 -0.69
N ILE A 414 -0.22 -36.38 0.14
CA ILE A 414 -0.05 -34.92 0.31
C ILE A 414 1.35 -34.61 0.82
N ASP A 415 1.82 -35.29 1.88
CA ASP A 415 3.14 -35.09 2.46
C ASP A 415 4.26 -35.39 1.45
N LYS A 416 4.12 -36.49 0.69
CA LYS A 416 5.07 -36.85 -0.36
C LYS A 416 5.08 -35.79 -1.47
N TYR A 417 3.92 -35.32 -1.92
CA TYR A 417 3.83 -34.29 -2.97
C TYR A 417 4.43 -32.97 -2.48
N ILE A 418 4.09 -32.53 -1.27
CA ILE A 418 4.67 -31.32 -0.66
C ILE A 418 6.18 -31.48 -0.52
N ASN A 419 6.68 -32.62 -0.06
CA ASN A 419 8.12 -32.83 0.10
C ASN A 419 8.86 -32.86 -1.24
N GLN A 420 8.28 -33.46 -2.29
CA GLN A 420 8.84 -33.45 -3.64
C GLN A 420 8.85 -32.06 -4.24
N GLU A 421 7.74 -31.32 -4.13
CA GLU A 421 7.64 -29.92 -4.57
C GLU A 421 8.57 -28.99 -3.77
N ASN A 422 8.73 -29.24 -2.48
CA ASN A 422 9.68 -28.52 -1.64
C ASN A 422 11.13 -28.77 -2.07
N GLN A 423 11.42 -29.92 -2.69
CA GLN A 423 12.74 -30.24 -3.23
C GLN A 423 12.96 -29.67 -4.65
N THR A 424 11.91 -29.35 -5.40
CA THR A 424 12.00 -28.95 -6.82
C THR A 424 11.61 -27.48 -7.12
N ILE A 425 10.67 -26.88 -6.37
CA ILE A 425 10.10 -25.55 -6.66
C ILE A 425 10.50 -24.49 -5.62
N ARG A 426 10.81 -24.88 -4.37
CA ARG A 426 11.13 -23.88 -3.31
C ARG A 426 12.51 -23.27 -3.44
N PHE A 427 13.43 -23.92 -4.12
CA PHE A 427 14.82 -23.47 -4.21
C PHE A 427 15.08 -22.84 -5.57
N GLY A 428 15.78 -21.70 -5.59
CA GLY A 428 16.06 -20.97 -6.83
C GLY A 428 15.05 -19.89 -7.20
N TYR A 429 15.36 -19.19 -8.28
CA TYR A 429 14.57 -18.10 -8.83
C TYR A 429 13.72 -18.62 -9.99
N HIS A 430 12.39 -18.56 -9.86
CA HIS A 430 11.44 -19.11 -10.83
C HIS A 430 10.50 -18.07 -11.46
N ASP A 431 10.61 -16.80 -11.05
CA ASP A 431 9.78 -15.71 -11.58
C ASP A 431 10.35 -15.14 -12.88
N VAL A 432 10.23 -15.90 -13.96
CA VAL A 432 10.80 -15.59 -15.28
C VAL A 432 9.85 -14.79 -16.19
N LYS A 433 8.64 -14.46 -15.69
CA LYS A 433 7.62 -13.76 -16.49
C LYS A 433 7.91 -12.27 -16.55
N ASN A 434 7.52 -11.66 -17.67
CA ASN A 434 7.59 -10.21 -17.81
C ASN A 434 6.49 -9.54 -16.96
N ILE A 435 6.73 -8.33 -16.47
CA ILE A 435 5.81 -7.58 -15.57
C ILE A 435 4.43 -7.38 -16.18
N ASN A 436 4.36 -7.33 -17.51
CA ASN A 436 3.14 -7.14 -18.29
C ASN A 436 2.41 -8.46 -18.63
N GLU A 437 3.03 -9.62 -18.41
CA GLU A 437 2.44 -10.94 -18.67
C GLU A 437 1.74 -11.47 -17.42
N SER A 438 0.62 -10.84 -17.05
CA SER A 438 -0.33 -11.49 -16.15
C SER A 438 -0.95 -12.68 -16.90
N SER A 439 -0.92 -13.87 -16.29
CA SER A 439 -1.55 -15.05 -16.89
C SER A 439 -3.03 -14.75 -17.13
N LEU A 440 -3.62 -15.15 -18.26
CA LEU A 440 -5.08 -15.06 -18.44
C LEU A 440 -5.77 -15.89 -17.32
N GLY A 441 -6.34 -15.19 -16.35
CA GLY A 441 -6.80 -15.74 -15.06
C GLY A 441 -6.42 -14.84 -13.87
N ASP A 442 -5.31 -14.11 -14.02
CA ASP A 442 -4.77 -13.09 -13.11
C ASP A 442 -5.29 -11.70 -13.52
N LYS A 443 -6.61 -11.47 -13.43
CA LYS A 443 -7.09 -10.10 -13.18
C LYS A 443 -6.35 -9.59 -11.93
N PRO A 444 -6.02 -8.30 -11.86
CA PRO A 444 -4.72 -7.86 -11.37
C PRO A 444 -4.45 -8.34 -9.94
N ASP A 445 -3.55 -9.30 -9.81
CA ASP A 445 -3.07 -9.82 -8.52
C ASP A 445 -2.36 -8.72 -7.68
N HIS A 446 -2.20 -7.51 -8.25
CA HIS A 446 -1.81 -6.32 -7.51
C HIS A 446 -2.84 -5.89 -6.43
N LEU A 447 -3.98 -6.57 -6.29
CA LEU A 447 -4.93 -6.39 -5.17
C LEU A 447 -5.11 -7.65 -4.28
N ASN A 448 -4.67 -8.83 -4.72
CA ASN A 448 -4.94 -10.09 -4.02
C ASN A 448 -3.78 -10.60 -3.15
N ARG A 449 -2.55 -10.13 -3.37
CA ARG A 449 -1.39 -10.48 -2.55
C ARG A 449 -1.24 -9.50 -1.38
N PRO A 450 -1.02 -9.98 -0.14
CA PRO A 450 -0.80 -9.12 1.02
C PRO A 450 0.33 -8.12 0.79
N VAL A 451 0.24 -6.93 1.39
CA VAL A 451 1.32 -5.92 1.36
C VAL A 451 2.66 -6.51 1.85
N SER A 452 2.62 -7.41 2.83
CA SER A 452 3.79 -8.13 3.32
C SER A 452 4.47 -9.00 2.26
N PHE A 453 3.71 -9.63 1.36
CA PHE A 453 4.29 -10.40 0.25
C PHE A 453 5.05 -9.46 -0.71
N ARG A 454 4.44 -8.34 -1.10
CA ARG A 454 5.05 -7.36 -2.00
C ARG A 454 6.31 -6.77 -1.41
N PHE A 455 6.30 -6.47 -0.12
CA PHE A 455 7.49 -5.97 0.55
C PHE A 455 8.65 -6.97 0.47
N ILE A 456 8.40 -8.26 0.75
CA ILE A 456 9.46 -9.26 0.68
C ILE A 456 9.93 -9.48 -0.77
N HIS A 457 9.02 -9.45 -1.74
CA HIS A 457 9.36 -9.49 -3.18
C HIS A 457 10.26 -8.31 -3.56
N PHE A 458 9.85 -7.10 -3.19
CA PHE A 458 10.59 -5.84 -3.33
C PHE A 458 12.01 -5.91 -2.75
N LEU A 459 12.17 -6.44 -1.53
CA LEU A 459 13.49 -6.64 -0.92
C LEU A 459 14.38 -7.58 -1.74
N THR A 460 13.82 -8.71 -2.14
CA THR A 460 14.55 -9.73 -2.89
C THR A 460 14.99 -9.19 -4.24
N HIS A 461 14.10 -8.54 -5.00
CA HIS A 461 14.45 -7.94 -6.29
C HIS A 461 15.40 -6.75 -6.18
N GLY A 462 15.29 -5.93 -5.12
CA GLY A 462 16.25 -4.85 -4.85
C GLY A 462 17.68 -5.37 -4.64
N LEU A 463 17.83 -6.48 -3.90
CA LEU A 463 19.13 -7.13 -3.73
C LEU A 463 19.62 -7.79 -5.02
N LEU A 464 18.75 -8.53 -5.73
CA LEU A 464 19.11 -9.21 -6.98
C LEU A 464 19.52 -8.21 -8.07
N GLN A 465 18.86 -7.06 -8.13
CA GLN A 465 19.22 -5.95 -9.01
C GLN A 465 20.63 -5.45 -8.71
N PHE A 466 21.01 -5.32 -7.43
CA PHE A 466 22.37 -4.95 -7.06
C PHE A 466 23.39 -6.03 -7.44
N LEU A 467 23.08 -7.31 -7.22
CA LEU A 467 23.96 -8.42 -7.62
C LEU A 467 24.20 -8.43 -9.14
N HIS A 468 23.16 -8.20 -9.94
CA HIS A 468 23.27 -8.13 -11.39
C HIS A 468 24.08 -6.91 -11.85
N ASP A 469 23.76 -5.70 -11.35
CA ASP A 469 24.46 -4.45 -11.73
C ASP A 469 25.98 -4.49 -11.44
N ARG A 470 26.38 -5.21 -10.38
CA ARG A 470 27.79 -5.35 -9.98
C ARG A 470 28.48 -6.59 -10.55
N ASN A 471 27.83 -7.31 -11.47
CA ASN A 471 28.31 -8.54 -12.11
C ASN A 471 28.56 -9.72 -11.14
N TYR A 472 27.87 -9.77 -10.00
CA TYR A 472 27.80 -10.99 -9.18
C TYR A 472 26.83 -12.01 -9.77
N LEU A 473 25.82 -11.52 -10.51
CA LEU A 473 25.03 -12.29 -11.46
C LEU A 473 25.33 -11.73 -12.85
N THR A 474 25.81 -12.57 -13.76
CA THR A 474 26.16 -12.13 -15.13
C THR A 474 24.95 -12.23 -16.06
N ASP A 475 25.00 -11.52 -17.19
CA ASP A 475 23.97 -11.65 -18.24
C ASP A 475 23.81 -13.11 -18.73
N ASP A 476 24.90 -13.88 -18.74
CA ASP A 476 24.87 -15.31 -19.07
C ASP A 476 24.14 -16.12 -17.99
N ASP A 477 24.33 -15.77 -16.71
CA ASP A 477 23.57 -16.41 -15.62
C ASP A 477 22.07 -16.13 -15.76
N LEU A 478 21.69 -14.90 -16.09
CA LEU A 478 20.29 -14.52 -16.30
C LEU A 478 19.68 -15.27 -17.49
N LYS A 479 20.30 -15.21 -18.67
CA LYS A 479 19.73 -15.78 -19.91
C LYS A 479 19.81 -17.30 -19.97
N ILE A 480 20.94 -17.88 -19.58
CA ILE A 480 21.21 -19.32 -19.78
C ILE A 480 20.73 -20.12 -18.57
N ARG A 481 21.04 -19.67 -17.35
CA ARG A 481 20.78 -20.46 -16.13
C ARG A 481 19.41 -20.16 -15.53
N LEU A 482 19.06 -18.89 -15.39
CA LEU A 482 17.77 -18.46 -14.85
C LEU A 482 16.67 -18.35 -15.92
N LYS A 483 17.03 -18.40 -17.20
CA LYS A 483 16.09 -18.29 -18.35
C LYS A 483 15.28 -17.00 -18.35
N ILE A 484 15.87 -15.93 -17.85
CA ILE A 484 15.29 -14.59 -17.83
C ILE A 484 15.58 -13.91 -19.17
N PRO A 485 14.56 -13.41 -19.90
CA PRO A 485 14.72 -12.91 -21.26
C PRO A 485 15.35 -11.51 -21.33
N THR A 486 15.18 -10.68 -20.30
CA THR A 486 15.61 -9.27 -20.28
C THR A 486 16.68 -9.03 -19.21
N ASN A 487 17.68 -8.23 -19.56
CA ASN A 487 18.73 -7.83 -18.61
C ASN A 487 18.24 -6.78 -17.60
N THR A 488 17.04 -6.22 -17.78
CA THR A 488 16.44 -5.24 -16.87
C THR A 488 15.43 -5.86 -15.92
N HIS A 489 15.24 -7.19 -15.98
CA HIS A 489 14.20 -7.91 -15.26
C HIS A 489 14.14 -7.57 -13.77
N PHE A 490 15.26 -7.63 -13.05
CA PHE A 490 15.25 -7.34 -11.61
C PHE A 490 14.93 -5.88 -11.30
N ARG A 491 15.45 -4.94 -12.09
CA ARG A 491 15.13 -3.51 -11.99
C ARG A 491 13.65 -3.27 -12.20
N ASP A 492 13.12 -3.79 -13.30
CA ASP A 492 11.75 -3.49 -13.69
C ASP A 492 10.76 -4.06 -12.64
N HIS A 493 11.04 -5.25 -12.08
CA HIS A 493 10.27 -5.83 -10.98
C HIS A 493 10.38 -5.03 -9.69
N PHE A 494 11.60 -4.62 -9.31
CA PHE A 494 11.84 -3.76 -8.15
C PHE A 494 11.07 -2.43 -8.23
N GLU A 495 11.10 -1.76 -9.39
CA GLU A 495 10.40 -0.49 -9.61
C GLU A 495 8.89 -0.69 -9.62
N ASN A 496 8.40 -1.76 -10.24
CA ASN A 496 6.98 -2.10 -10.25
C ASN A 496 6.48 -2.41 -8.83
N ASP A 497 7.22 -3.18 -8.03
CA ASP A 497 6.85 -3.44 -6.64
C ASP A 497 6.78 -2.17 -5.81
N TYR A 498 7.75 -1.26 -6.00
CA TYR A 498 7.73 0.05 -5.37
C TYR A 498 6.49 0.84 -5.76
N ASP A 499 6.18 0.94 -7.05
CA ASP A 499 5.01 1.68 -7.53
C ASP A 499 3.70 1.07 -7.00
N LEU A 500 3.63 -0.26 -6.91
CA LEU A 500 2.52 -0.99 -6.28
C LEU A 500 2.43 -0.74 -4.77
N LEU A 501 3.55 -0.62 -4.06
CA LEU A 501 3.58 -0.25 -2.65
C LEU A 501 3.15 1.21 -2.45
N CYS A 502 3.54 2.12 -3.34
CA CYS A 502 3.10 3.52 -3.31
C CYS A 502 1.58 3.63 -3.49
N GLN A 503 0.97 2.80 -4.33
CA GLN A 503 -0.49 2.73 -4.49
C GLN A 503 -1.23 2.32 -3.20
N THR A 504 -0.54 1.69 -2.22
CA THR A 504 -1.13 1.35 -0.91
C THR A 504 -1.05 2.49 0.11
N SER A 505 -0.41 3.61 -0.24
CA SER A 505 -0.24 4.80 0.59
C SER A 505 -1.05 5.99 0.05
N ILE A 506 -1.54 6.86 0.94
CA ILE A 506 -2.32 8.06 0.57
C ILE A 506 -1.41 9.16 0.01
N ASP A 507 -0.12 9.08 0.31
CA ASP A 507 0.90 10.05 -0.06
C ASP A 507 2.16 9.28 -0.49
N PRO A 508 2.68 9.48 -1.72
CA PRO A 508 3.91 8.85 -2.19
C PRO A 508 5.06 9.00 -1.20
N GLN A 509 5.03 10.11 -0.45
CA GLN A 509 6.05 10.42 0.53
C GLN A 509 6.05 9.50 1.75
N GLN A 510 4.86 9.07 2.14
CA GLN A 510 4.70 8.16 3.27
C GLN A 510 5.22 6.76 2.93
N CYS A 511 5.12 6.34 1.67
CA CYS A 511 5.60 5.03 1.25
C CYS A 511 7.11 4.88 1.49
N TYR A 512 7.95 5.83 1.05
CA TYR A 512 9.39 5.72 1.29
C TYR A 512 9.74 5.78 2.79
N ILE A 513 9.03 6.59 3.59
CA ILE A 513 9.22 6.66 5.04
C ILE A 513 8.93 5.30 5.67
N TRP A 514 7.82 4.68 5.30
CA TRP A 514 7.42 3.37 5.79
C TRP A 514 8.44 2.30 5.40
N LEU A 515 8.92 2.33 4.17
CA LEU A 515 9.91 1.36 3.70
C LEU A 515 11.25 1.53 4.42
N TYR A 516 11.75 2.76 4.60
CA TYR A 516 12.95 2.98 5.42
C TYR A 516 12.74 2.54 6.87
N LYS A 517 11.62 2.89 7.48
CA LYS A 517 11.28 2.46 8.83
C LYS A 517 11.26 0.93 8.94
N LEU A 518 10.64 0.26 7.98
CA LEU A 518 10.54 -1.20 7.96
C LEU A 518 11.92 -1.85 7.78
N LEU A 519 12.76 -1.34 6.88
CA LEU A 519 14.15 -1.80 6.71
C LEU A 519 14.95 -1.67 8.01
N ASN A 520 14.81 -0.54 8.69
CA ASN A 520 15.43 -0.34 9.99
C ASN A 520 14.91 -1.33 11.05
N HIS A 521 13.63 -1.68 11.03
CA HIS A 521 13.06 -2.69 11.95
C HIS A 521 13.49 -4.12 11.63
N LEU A 522 13.92 -4.44 10.41
CA LEU A 522 14.52 -5.76 10.12
C LEU A 522 15.85 -5.97 10.84
N VAL A 523 16.41 -4.92 11.43
CA VAL A 523 17.62 -4.92 12.25
C VAL A 523 17.29 -4.97 13.75
N ASP A 524 16.01 -4.92 14.14
CA ASP A 524 15.52 -4.92 15.52
C ASP A 524 14.86 -6.25 15.92
N ASP A 525 15.22 -6.80 17.07
CA ASP A 525 14.69 -8.05 17.62
C ASP A 525 13.29 -7.89 18.27
N GLU A 526 12.81 -6.67 18.55
CA GLU A 526 11.60 -6.40 19.38
C GLU A 526 10.25 -6.24 18.63
N PHE A 527 10.19 -6.50 17.31
CA PHE A 527 9.06 -6.17 16.41
C PHE A 527 7.61 -6.51 16.86
N THR A 528 7.40 -7.37 17.86
CA THR A 528 6.07 -7.85 18.24
C THR A 528 5.24 -6.94 19.15
N LYS A 529 5.72 -5.76 19.58
CA LYS A 529 5.11 -5.03 20.73
C LYS A 529 4.56 -3.61 20.52
N LYS A 530 4.80 -2.92 19.41
CA LYS A 530 4.40 -1.50 19.26
C LYS A 530 3.50 -1.24 18.06
N THR A 531 2.63 -0.23 18.18
CA THR A 531 1.67 0.16 17.14
C THR A 531 2.32 1.07 16.10
N VAL A 532 2.08 0.75 14.83
CA VAL A 532 2.69 1.39 13.66
C VAL A 532 2.50 2.92 13.63
N ASP A 533 1.35 3.43 14.09
CA ASP A 533 0.97 4.85 14.02
C ASP A 533 1.76 5.76 14.97
N ASN A 534 2.01 5.34 16.22
CA ASN A 534 2.81 6.12 17.18
C ASN A 534 4.26 6.22 16.71
N GLU A 535 4.77 5.15 16.13
CA GLU A 535 6.14 5.10 15.65
C GLU A 535 6.35 5.83 14.31
N ILE A 536 5.32 5.94 13.45
CA ILE A 536 5.35 6.85 12.29
C ILE A 536 5.48 8.29 12.77
N THR A 537 4.72 8.66 13.81
CA THR A 537 4.75 10.00 14.41
C THR A 537 6.13 10.30 15.03
N GLU A 538 6.69 9.34 15.76
CA GLU A 538 8.04 9.48 16.33
C GLU A 538 9.14 9.47 15.25
N TYR A 539 9.03 8.68 14.18
CA TYR A 539 9.99 8.72 13.07
C TYR A 539 9.96 10.07 12.35
N LYS A 540 8.75 10.60 12.07
CA LYS A 540 8.57 11.95 11.53
C LYS A 540 9.27 12.98 12.42
N LYS A 541 9.12 12.86 13.74
CA LYS A 541 9.81 13.68 14.74
C LYS A 541 11.34 13.56 14.72
N ALA A 542 11.90 12.36 14.67
CA ALA A 542 13.36 12.19 14.53
C ALA A 542 13.90 12.74 13.21
N HIS A 543 13.15 12.56 12.13
CA HIS A 543 13.49 13.02 10.80
C HIS A 543 13.39 14.55 10.70
N ALA A 544 12.36 15.16 11.27
CA ALA A 544 12.19 16.60 11.36
C ALA A 544 13.22 17.26 12.28
N GLU A 545 13.57 16.66 13.43
CA GLU A 545 14.72 17.09 14.26
C GLU A 545 16.06 17.06 13.48
N PHE A 546 16.20 16.10 12.56
CA PHE A 546 17.37 16.00 11.67
C PHE A 546 17.31 17.06 10.55
N ILE A 547 16.14 17.29 9.94
CA ILE A 547 15.87 18.30 8.91
C ILE A 547 15.86 19.74 9.47
N GLN A 548 15.65 19.96 10.77
CA GLN A 548 15.75 21.29 11.39
C GLN A 548 17.13 21.96 11.21
N LYS A 549 18.14 21.24 10.69
CA LYS A 549 19.42 21.82 10.26
C LYS A 549 19.51 22.18 8.76
N GLN A 550 18.58 21.75 7.91
CA GLN A 550 18.57 21.99 6.46
C GLN A 550 17.12 22.11 5.96
N GLN A 551 16.62 23.35 5.94
CA GLN A 551 15.24 23.74 5.61
C GLN A 551 14.82 23.31 4.20
N SER A 552 13.60 22.78 4.03
CA SER A 552 12.78 22.56 2.80
C SER A 552 11.32 22.92 2.95
N LEU A 553 10.62 23.17 1.85
CA LEU A 553 9.17 23.45 1.87
C LEU A 553 8.25 22.30 2.33
N GLU A 554 8.65 21.03 2.28
CA GLU A 554 7.95 19.92 2.99
C GLU A 554 8.02 20.08 4.52
N SER A 555 9.09 20.72 5.00
CA SER A 555 9.19 21.11 6.40
C SER A 555 8.11 22.10 6.78
N PHE A 556 7.48 22.85 5.88
CA PHE A 556 6.38 23.72 6.30
C PHE A 556 5.14 22.93 6.70
N ILE A 557 4.95 21.67 6.31
CA ILE A 557 3.84 20.85 6.82
C ILE A 557 4.26 20.08 8.08
N ASP A 558 5.49 19.57 8.13
CA ASP A 558 6.03 18.77 9.24
C ASP A 558 6.55 19.61 10.45
N GLU A 559 7.15 20.79 10.24
CA GLU A 559 7.55 21.76 11.29
C GLU A 559 6.33 22.24 12.11
N LEU A 560 5.13 22.10 11.55
CA LEU A 560 3.88 22.49 12.20
C LEU A 560 3.34 21.40 13.13
N PHE A 561 3.49 20.11 12.78
CA PHE A 561 3.04 19.00 13.62
C PHE A 561 3.80 18.92 14.95
N GLU A 562 4.98 19.54 15.03
CA GLU A 562 5.95 19.28 16.10
C GLU A 562 6.22 20.46 17.04
N ASN A 563 5.76 21.67 16.71
CA ASN A 563 5.94 22.83 17.58
C ASN A 563 4.66 23.15 18.36
N GLU A 564 4.29 22.30 19.33
CA GLU A 564 3.15 22.56 20.23
C GLU A 564 3.30 23.88 21.02
N GLU A 565 4.53 24.36 21.23
CA GLU A 565 4.79 25.65 21.87
C GLU A 565 4.37 26.83 20.99
N HIS A 566 4.60 26.74 19.68
CA HIS A 566 4.27 27.80 18.72
C HIS A 566 2.88 27.64 18.10
N TYR A 567 2.37 26.40 17.96
CA TYR A 567 1.08 26.05 17.36
C TYR A 567 0.28 25.09 18.26
N PRO A 568 -0.18 25.52 19.45
CA PRO A 568 -0.97 24.69 20.33
C PRO A 568 -2.27 24.23 19.66
N LEU A 569 -2.71 23.01 20.00
CA LEU A 569 -3.95 22.39 19.53
C LEU A 569 -4.01 22.11 18.02
N LEU A 570 -2.89 22.18 17.28
CA LEU A 570 -2.88 21.98 15.82
C LEU A 570 -3.52 20.67 15.37
N ASN A 571 -3.38 19.59 16.14
CA ASN A 571 -3.98 18.29 15.85
C ASN A 571 -5.51 18.35 15.64
N PHE A 572 -6.19 19.30 16.29
CA PHE A 572 -7.63 19.51 16.10
C PHE A 572 -7.97 20.42 14.91
N PHE A 573 -7.00 21.24 14.48
CA PHE A 573 -7.09 22.14 13.34
C PHE A 573 -6.46 21.56 12.07
N ASN A 574 -6.22 20.25 11.98
CA ASN A 574 -5.78 19.64 10.73
C ASN A 574 -6.90 19.57 9.69
N ILE A 575 -6.50 19.72 8.42
CA ILE A 575 -7.37 19.45 7.27
C ILE A 575 -7.68 17.95 7.29
N THR A 576 -8.95 17.59 7.45
CA THR A 576 -9.38 16.22 7.21
C THR A 576 -9.43 15.97 5.71
N THR A 577 -8.68 14.97 5.22
CA THR A 577 -8.51 14.58 3.81
C THR A 577 -9.77 14.02 3.13
N PHE A 578 -10.96 14.19 3.72
CA PHE A 578 -12.25 13.71 3.20
C PHE A 578 -12.60 14.15 1.76
N HIS A 579 -11.86 15.11 1.19
CA HIS A 579 -12.07 15.62 -0.17
C HIS A 579 -10.99 15.19 -1.18
N THR A 580 -9.91 14.51 -0.74
CA THR A 580 -8.78 14.10 -1.60
C THR A 580 -8.66 12.58 -1.74
N SER A 581 -9.10 11.82 -0.74
CA SER A 581 -9.19 10.36 -0.78
C SER A 581 -10.65 9.93 -0.72
N ASN A 582 -11.03 8.91 -1.50
CA ASN A 582 -12.31 8.25 -1.35
C ASN A 582 -12.35 7.59 0.05
N PRO A 583 -13.31 7.97 0.93
CA PRO A 583 -13.38 7.43 2.29
C PRO A 583 -13.53 5.91 2.33
N LEU A 584 -14.11 5.32 1.28
CA LEU A 584 -14.23 3.88 1.14
C LEU A 584 -12.87 3.24 0.87
N ASP A 585 -12.04 3.84 0.02
CA ASP A 585 -10.70 3.34 -0.29
C ASP A 585 -9.80 3.45 0.95
N GLU A 586 -9.89 4.55 1.70
CA GLU A 586 -9.19 4.72 2.96
C GLU A 586 -9.62 3.68 4.02
N PHE A 587 -10.91 3.38 4.09
CA PHE A 587 -11.45 2.35 4.97
C PHE A 587 -11.01 0.94 4.56
N ILE A 588 -11.01 0.64 3.26
CA ILE A 588 -10.52 -0.64 2.70
C ILE A 588 -9.05 -0.83 3.05
N LEU A 589 -8.21 0.18 2.80
CA LEU A 589 -6.79 0.15 3.13
C LEU A 589 -6.56 -0.08 4.63
N LYS A 590 -7.30 0.61 5.50
CA LYS A 590 -7.20 0.42 6.96
C LYS A 590 -7.60 -0.98 7.40
N ILE A 591 -8.65 -1.57 6.83
CA ILE A 591 -9.05 -2.96 7.11
C ILE A 591 -8.01 -3.95 6.61
N GLN A 592 -7.42 -3.74 5.44
CA GLN A 592 -6.39 -4.61 4.88
C GLN A 592 -5.08 -4.60 5.69
N ASN A 593 -4.75 -3.45 6.29
CA ASN A 593 -3.55 -3.29 7.12
C ASN A 593 -3.72 -3.73 8.58
N LEU A 594 -4.94 -4.11 8.99
CA LEU A 594 -5.19 -4.61 10.34
C LEU A 594 -4.73 -6.07 10.49
N PRO A 595 -3.85 -6.38 11.46
CA PRO A 595 -3.44 -7.76 11.73
C PRO A 595 -4.66 -8.60 12.13
N PHE A 596 -4.78 -9.77 11.51
CA PHE A 596 -5.92 -10.69 11.70
C PHE A 596 -7.29 -10.07 11.38
N ALA A 597 -7.37 -9.11 10.45
CA ALA A 597 -8.64 -8.48 10.04
C ALA A 597 -9.75 -9.49 9.71
N GLU A 598 -9.42 -10.62 9.08
CA GLU A 598 -10.36 -11.71 8.79
C GLU A 598 -10.98 -12.35 10.05
N LYS A 599 -10.26 -12.34 11.17
CA LYS A 599 -10.72 -12.90 12.45
C LYS A 599 -11.42 -11.85 13.31
N THR A 600 -10.90 -10.62 13.32
CA THR A 600 -11.42 -9.52 14.15
C THR A 600 -12.65 -8.87 13.53
N TYR A 601 -12.68 -8.73 12.20
CA TYR A 601 -13.77 -8.13 11.43
C TYR A 601 -14.18 -9.05 10.26
N PRO A 602 -14.67 -10.27 10.54
CA PRO A 602 -14.95 -11.28 9.53
C PRO A 602 -16.00 -10.80 8.51
N VAL A 603 -17.05 -10.12 8.98
CA VAL A 603 -18.13 -9.60 8.13
C VAL A 603 -17.63 -8.47 7.23
N SER A 604 -16.95 -7.47 7.79
CA SER A 604 -16.42 -6.33 7.01
C SER A 604 -15.40 -6.81 5.98
N THR A 605 -14.48 -7.70 6.37
CA THR A 605 -13.47 -8.24 5.47
C THR A 605 -14.11 -9.08 4.35
N TYR A 606 -15.13 -9.88 4.67
CA TYR A 606 -15.91 -10.64 3.70
C TYR A 606 -16.66 -9.73 2.72
N LEU A 607 -17.26 -8.65 3.22
CA LEU A 607 -17.99 -7.68 2.39
C LEU A 607 -17.05 -6.95 1.43
N LEU A 608 -15.92 -6.45 1.92
CA LEU A 608 -14.94 -5.72 1.12
C LEU A 608 -14.29 -6.60 0.04
N LYS A 609 -14.01 -7.88 0.34
CA LYS A 609 -13.48 -8.83 -0.64
C LYS A 609 -14.42 -9.13 -1.81
N ARG A 610 -15.71 -8.85 -1.63
CA ARG A 610 -16.77 -9.12 -2.61
C ARG A 610 -17.52 -7.85 -3.00
N LEU A 611 -16.91 -6.68 -2.77
CA LEU A 611 -17.57 -5.40 -3.02
C LEU A 611 -18.04 -5.31 -4.48
N ASP A 612 -17.18 -5.70 -5.42
CA ASP A 612 -17.49 -5.75 -6.85
C ASP A 612 -18.64 -6.73 -7.15
N ASP A 613 -18.67 -7.90 -6.50
CA ASP A 613 -19.77 -8.86 -6.67
C ASP A 613 -21.10 -8.23 -6.22
N TYR A 614 -21.10 -7.47 -5.12
CA TYR A 614 -22.29 -6.80 -4.60
C TYR A 614 -22.74 -5.59 -5.41
N THR A 615 -21.87 -4.98 -6.22
CA THR A 615 -22.33 -3.96 -7.17
C THR A 615 -23.37 -4.51 -8.15
N ASN A 616 -23.38 -5.83 -8.41
CA ASN A 616 -24.39 -6.46 -9.26
C ASN A 616 -25.79 -6.53 -8.63
N ILE A 617 -25.93 -6.38 -7.30
CA ILE A 617 -27.23 -6.49 -6.61
C ILE A 617 -28.23 -5.44 -7.11
N GLN A 618 -27.75 -4.23 -7.44
CA GLN A 618 -28.61 -3.15 -7.93
C GLN A 618 -29.35 -3.51 -9.23
N HIS A 619 -28.79 -4.43 -10.02
CA HIS A 619 -29.37 -4.88 -11.30
C HIS A 619 -30.43 -5.98 -11.11
N LEU A 620 -30.59 -6.55 -9.91
CA LEU A 620 -31.62 -7.57 -9.64
C LEU A 620 -33.04 -6.99 -9.71
N TYR A 621 -33.24 -5.76 -9.24
CA TYR A 621 -34.57 -5.18 -9.15
C TYR A 621 -35.24 -5.00 -10.51
N PRO A 622 -34.59 -4.40 -11.55
CA PRO A 622 -35.16 -4.36 -12.89
C PRO A 622 -35.45 -5.75 -13.46
N ILE A 623 -34.55 -6.72 -13.24
CA ILE A 623 -34.70 -8.09 -13.73
C ILE A 623 -35.93 -8.79 -13.13
N ILE A 624 -36.08 -8.70 -11.81
CA ILE A 624 -37.22 -9.29 -11.10
C ILE A 624 -38.52 -8.58 -11.49
N THR A 625 -38.50 -7.25 -11.60
CA THR A 625 -39.68 -6.45 -11.93
C THR A 625 -40.21 -6.82 -13.32
N PHE A 626 -39.33 -6.91 -14.32
CA PHE A 626 -39.71 -7.33 -15.65
C PHE A 626 -40.16 -8.80 -15.69
N SER A 627 -39.47 -9.69 -14.98
CA SER A 627 -39.86 -11.11 -14.89
C SER A 627 -41.24 -11.29 -14.27
N ASN A 628 -41.54 -10.57 -13.18
CA ASN A 628 -42.85 -10.60 -12.52
C ASN A 628 -43.93 -10.01 -13.43
N TYR A 629 -43.64 -8.92 -14.13
CA TYR A 629 -44.55 -8.36 -15.13
C TYR A 629 -44.92 -9.39 -16.20
N LEU A 630 -43.92 -10.11 -16.73
CA LEU A 630 -44.17 -11.19 -17.70
C LEU A 630 -44.98 -12.33 -17.10
N ILE A 631 -44.68 -12.73 -15.86
CA ILE A 631 -45.46 -13.76 -15.17
C ILE A 631 -46.92 -13.29 -15.06
N GLU A 632 -47.20 -12.14 -14.47
CA GLU A 632 -48.56 -11.62 -14.29
C GLU A 632 -49.32 -11.50 -15.61
N LYS A 633 -48.67 -10.98 -16.65
CA LYS A 633 -49.30 -10.77 -17.96
C LYS A 633 -49.58 -12.07 -18.71
N LEU A 634 -48.68 -13.06 -18.58
CA LEU A 634 -48.65 -14.22 -19.46
C LEU A 634 -49.03 -15.55 -18.80
N ASN A 635 -49.06 -15.64 -17.45
CA ASN A 635 -49.33 -16.89 -16.70
C ASN A 635 -50.65 -17.58 -17.11
N HIS A 636 -51.63 -16.78 -17.54
CA HIS A 636 -52.99 -17.25 -17.83
C HIS A 636 -53.35 -17.21 -19.33
N ARG A 637 -52.54 -16.56 -20.16
CA ARG A 637 -52.94 -16.16 -21.53
C ARG A 637 -52.19 -16.86 -22.66
N ILE A 638 -51.00 -17.41 -22.41
CA ILE A 638 -50.20 -18.01 -23.49
C ILE A 638 -50.29 -19.53 -23.46
N LYS A 639 -50.87 -20.14 -24.50
CA LYS A 639 -50.71 -21.58 -24.75
C LYS A 639 -49.24 -21.83 -25.13
N ARG A 640 -48.65 -22.96 -24.69
CA ARG A 640 -47.25 -23.32 -25.00
C ARG A 640 -46.85 -23.13 -26.47
N ILE A 641 -47.78 -23.34 -27.40
CA ILE A 641 -47.59 -23.19 -28.84
C ILE A 641 -47.41 -21.71 -29.23
N ASP A 642 -48.18 -20.81 -28.62
CA ASP A 642 -48.13 -19.37 -28.89
C ASP A 642 -46.88 -18.72 -28.28
N ALA A 643 -46.37 -19.26 -27.16
CA ALA A 643 -45.11 -18.83 -26.52
C ALA A 643 -43.89 -19.07 -27.42
N VAL A 644 -43.94 -20.12 -28.24
CA VAL A 644 -42.86 -20.51 -29.15
C VAL A 644 -42.86 -19.65 -30.42
N GLN A 645 -44.02 -19.16 -30.85
CA GLN A 645 -44.18 -18.43 -32.11
C GLN A 645 -44.18 -16.91 -31.94
N THR A 646 -44.63 -16.39 -30.80
CA THR A 646 -44.76 -14.94 -30.57
C THR A 646 -43.46 -14.35 -30.02
N LYS A 647 -42.74 -13.58 -30.85
CA LYS A 647 -41.53 -12.88 -30.44
C LYS A 647 -41.84 -11.74 -29.46
N MET A 648 -40.90 -11.42 -28.57
CA MET A 648 -41.05 -10.34 -27.59
C MET A 648 -41.38 -8.98 -28.22
N ILE A 649 -40.89 -8.75 -29.44
CA ILE A 649 -41.16 -7.53 -30.22
C ILE A 649 -42.65 -7.26 -30.43
N TYR A 650 -43.48 -8.31 -30.51
CA TYR A 650 -44.93 -8.16 -30.62
C TYR A 650 -45.52 -7.44 -29.40
N TYR A 651 -45.14 -7.84 -28.18
CA TYR A 651 -45.59 -7.21 -26.94
C TYR A 651 -45.02 -5.79 -26.74
N LEU A 652 -43.88 -5.51 -27.37
CA LEU A 652 -43.23 -4.19 -27.36
C LEU A 652 -43.78 -3.22 -28.41
N THR A 653 -44.63 -3.68 -29.34
CA THR A 653 -45.09 -2.87 -30.49
C THR A 653 -46.60 -2.88 -30.73
N GLN A 654 -47.34 -3.85 -30.21
CA GLN A 654 -48.74 -4.10 -30.59
C GLN A 654 -49.69 -4.29 -29.39
N ASP A 655 -49.20 -4.18 -28.16
CA ASP A 655 -49.98 -4.46 -26.94
C ASP A 655 -50.57 -3.19 -26.30
N ALA A 656 -51.65 -3.31 -25.54
CA ALA A 656 -52.32 -2.18 -24.88
C ALA A 656 -51.43 -1.48 -23.83
N ASP A 657 -50.47 -2.22 -23.25
CA ASP A 657 -49.51 -1.72 -22.27
C ASP A 657 -48.11 -1.51 -22.88
N GLN A 658 -48.03 -1.15 -24.17
CA GLN A 658 -46.78 -1.03 -24.93
C GLN A 658 -45.74 -0.15 -24.23
N ASP A 659 -46.13 1.03 -23.74
CA ASP A 659 -45.19 1.99 -23.13
C ASP A 659 -44.60 1.46 -21.81
N ILE A 660 -45.42 0.78 -21.02
CA ILE A 660 -44.98 0.15 -19.76
C ILE A 660 -44.07 -1.04 -20.04
N THR A 661 -44.46 -1.88 -21.01
CA THR A 661 -43.69 -3.07 -21.41
C THR A 661 -42.33 -2.67 -21.98
N LYS A 662 -42.29 -1.63 -22.80
CA LYS A 662 -41.07 -1.11 -23.42
C LYS A 662 -40.11 -0.57 -22.36
N LYS A 663 -40.61 0.26 -21.44
CA LYS A 663 -39.79 0.80 -20.35
C LYS A 663 -39.21 -0.29 -19.46
N LEU A 664 -40.04 -1.25 -19.01
CA LEU A 664 -39.56 -2.35 -18.16
C LEU A 664 -38.57 -3.26 -18.90
N PHE A 665 -38.71 -3.41 -20.21
CA PHE A 665 -37.78 -4.18 -21.03
C PHE A 665 -36.45 -3.46 -21.26
N GLU A 666 -36.46 -2.14 -21.48
CA GLU A 666 -35.24 -1.31 -21.56
C GLU A 666 -34.48 -1.34 -20.22
N ASP A 667 -35.18 -1.11 -19.10
CA ASP A 667 -34.60 -1.21 -17.75
C ASP A 667 -34.03 -2.61 -17.48
N PHE A 668 -34.68 -3.66 -17.99
CA PHE A 668 -34.17 -5.04 -17.93
C PHE A 668 -32.90 -5.23 -18.77
N LEU A 669 -32.87 -4.75 -20.01
CA LEU A 669 -31.71 -4.90 -20.91
C LEU A 669 -30.49 -4.17 -20.35
N ASP A 670 -30.66 -2.94 -19.89
CA ASP A 670 -29.59 -2.16 -19.28
C ASP A 670 -29.03 -2.86 -18.05
N ALA A 671 -29.90 -3.36 -17.17
CA ALA A 671 -29.49 -4.15 -16.01
C ALA A 671 -28.82 -5.48 -16.40
N TRP A 672 -29.30 -6.16 -17.44
CA TRP A 672 -28.78 -7.44 -17.90
C TRP A 672 -27.39 -7.33 -18.50
N TYR A 673 -27.15 -6.31 -19.33
CA TYR A 673 -25.83 -6.07 -19.93
C TYR A 673 -24.82 -5.46 -18.97
N ALA A 674 -25.26 -4.81 -17.89
CA ALA A 674 -24.40 -4.30 -16.83
C ALA A 674 -23.89 -5.39 -15.87
N LEU A 675 -24.47 -6.61 -15.89
CA LEU A 675 -24.02 -7.71 -15.03
C LEU A 675 -22.61 -8.17 -15.40
N THR A 676 -21.73 -8.17 -14.39
CA THR A 676 -20.34 -8.66 -14.51
C THR A 676 -20.14 -10.01 -13.81
N LEU A 677 -21.20 -10.83 -13.74
CA LEU A 677 -21.20 -12.12 -13.06
C LEU A 677 -20.36 -13.14 -13.84
N LYS A 678 -19.36 -13.73 -13.16
CA LYS A 678 -18.50 -14.78 -13.72
C LYS A 678 -19.18 -16.16 -13.74
N GLU A 679 -20.22 -16.37 -12.91
CA GLU A 679 -20.95 -17.64 -12.80
C GLU A 679 -22.36 -17.40 -12.23
N VAL A 680 -23.39 -18.05 -12.78
CA VAL A 680 -24.79 -18.01 -12.27
C VAL A 680 -25.23 -19.44 -11.96
N ARG A 681 -25.79 -19.68 -10.77
CA ARG A 681 -26.27 -21.01 -10.33
C ARG A 681 -27.68 -20.94 -9.79
N TYR A 682 -28.47 -21.99 -10.07
CA TYR A 682 -29.77 -22.22 -9.44
C TYR A 682 -29.84 -23.68 -8.94
N GLY A 683 -30.15 -23.89 -7.65
CA GLY A 683 -30.34 -25.23 -7.08
C GLY A 683 -29.17 -26.20 -7.30
N CYS A 684 -27.92 -25.74 -7.19
CA CYS A 684 -26.69 -26.52 -7.44
C CYS A 684 -26.45 -26.94 -8.90
N GLN A 685 -27.19 -26.37 -9.86
CA GLN A 685 -26.95 -26.55 -11.29
C GLN A 685 -26.43 -25.26 -11.91
N THR A 686 -25.39 -25.37 -12.73
CA THR A 686 -25.00 -24.32 -13.67
C THR A 686 -25.97 -24.43 -14.85
N PRO A 687 -26.83 -23.44 -15.12
CA PRO A 687 -27.64 -23.47 -16.33
C PRO A 687 -26.68 -23.52 -17.51
N LYS A 688 -26.94 -24.41 -18.48
CA LYS A 688 -26.24 -24.37 -19.77
C LYS A 688 -26.62 -23.06 -20.48
N PHE A 689 -25.87 -22.00 -20.22
CA PHE A 689 -25.91 -20.81 -21.05
C PHE A 689 -25.03 -21.12 -22.27
N GLU A 690 -25.64 -21.63 -23.35
CA GLU A 690 -25.00 -21.52 -24.65
C GLU A 690 -24.82 -20.02 -24.91
N HIS A 691 -23.59 -19.59 -25.17
CA HIS A 691 -23.28 -18.23 -25.62
C HIS A 691 -24.07 -17.95 -26.90
N VAL A 692 -25.26 -17.38 -26.78
CA VAL A 692 -26.04 -16.85 -27.90
C VAL A 692 -25.44 -15.48 -28.26
N VAL A 693 -24.24 -15.49 -28.82
CA VAL A 693 -23.62 -14.29 -29.42
C VAL A 693 -24.16 -14.06 -30.85
N SER A 694 -25.05 -14.90 -31.36
CA SER A 694 -25.52 -14.83 -32.77
C SER A 694 -26.95 -14.32 -33.01
N ILE A 695 -27.74 -13.93 -31.99
CA ILE A 695 -29.15 -13.53 -32.23
C ILE A 695 -29.40 -12.02 -32.29
N VAL A 696 -28.48 -11.15 -31.83
CA VAL A 696 -28.72 -9.70 -31.84
C VAL A 696 -28.51 -9.04 -33.21
N VAL A 697 -27.78 -9.67 -34.14
CA VAL A 697 -27.69 -9.17 -35.53
C VAL A 697 -28.98 -9.41 -36.34
N SER A 698 -29.95 -10.14 -35.77
CA SER A 698 -31.25 -10.39 -36.40
C SER A 698 -32.41 -9.60 -35.75
N ILE A 699 -32.10 -8.60 -34.91
CA ILE A 699 -33.09 -7.70 -34.25
C ILE A 699 -32.76 -6.22 -34.53
N VAL A 700 -32.20 -5.92 -35.71
CA VAL A 700 -32.28 -4.58 -36.31
C VAL A 700 -33.04 -4.69 -37.62
#